data_AF-A0A9D8R2Y3-F1
#
_entry.id   AF-A0A9D8R2Y3-F1
#
_cell.length_a   1.000
_cell.length_b   1.000
_cell.length_c   1.000
_cell.angle_alpha   90.00
_cell.angle_beta   90.00
_cell.angle_gamma   90.00
#
_symmetry.space_group_name_H-M   'P 1'
#
loop_
_entity.id
_entity.type
_entity.pdbx_description
1 polymer ?
#
loop_
_entity_poly.entity_id
_entity_poly.type
_entity_poly.pdbx_seq_one_letter_code
_entity_poly.pdbx_strand_id
1 'polypeptide(L)'
;MKKFVNYVFIAAAAIAAAACAKDFGTETPETANVVVFTATLEQPTKADLTNYAVVWNEGDKIAVSNGTTWVESAALTAADITDGGRSATFSATIDAAASYTAVYPASAKSDAALPEGAPAGAIMLNLPSAQAIPAGKKIDPAALVQIATTDDPAKLTFKNATSLLEITIPEDGIESVAFEFMNASGSKFKTAGNAPVVSTPAATTGDEARVILSGAFTAGETYYATVFPQDGVLSMRLVFAKSGSGCKQLAPKTGTGAAEFALPVNGGWKVRNFGALSWFDGNIATKADLDLWASLSNYYDSSDVINLTADIDYGSDTWTPVNADATAGHFGGSIEGQNHSIYNIIINPTKSYSGFFGTVDSATPSRSIRDINFGMNPATNDYDGVSTLKASTDAVKRLGIVAGYLSNCDVVCVNNYIPLTDASTSASDVMFGAIAGRTGGLVNIIGCNNYGTMDCSATTTVAHYIGGFVGVFDGDGSLIDKCVNYGTVRKSKSAGGKGNTFIGGIVARSASGAKGLQIRGCVNNGWIGTTANVQAKQIYIGGILGMDNGSGSTTEPNITLMGCANEDQAIIDVTSLSKATNGVGVGGILGKGSGFSKLLNCYNYGTVRKSNNHNGITSMFGGIAGMVSAANVSLENCENGSEYNDTDGVVISTVETKSDSSTEYYGGIVGGMSAGSLISCSSFGSVSTLSTETGIVEIAGGVAGQFSGGSIENCVSKCTVSVAAPHTTCAAGGFIGLLDNTAAIETGAGCKVSGTFSCGCAANTGLMVGLSDNSAAATFGAALAPVTIGASQLNGNAIDSSNYNSYIWGGGAGANSITAVFE
;
A
#
# COMPACT_ATOMS: atom_id res chain seq x y z
N MET A 1 -46.38 61.42 48.91
CA MET A 1 -47.66 60.79 49.30
C MET A 1 -48.14 59.94 48.12
N LYS A 2 -48.56 58.68 48.37
CA LYS A 2 -49.68 57.92 47.76
C LYS A 2 -50.05 58.24 46.29
N LYS A 3 -50.15 57.32 45.33
CA LYS A 3 -50.20 55.82 45.26
C LYS A 3 -49.84 55.38 43.81
N PHE A 4 -49.13 54.27 43.56
CA PHE A 4 -49.64 52.93 43.12
C PHE A 4 -50.61 52.99 41.90
N VAL A 5 -50.49 52.20 40.80
CA VAL A 5 -49.80 50.90 40.57
C VAL A 5 -49.54 50.59 39.06
N ASN A 6 -48.42 49.89 38.79
CA ASN A 6 -47.97 48.92 37.76
C ASN A 6 -48.76 48.71 36.42
N TYR A 7 -48.22 48.20 35.29
CA TYR A 7 -46.94 47.53 34.94
C TYR A 7 -46.43 48.12 33.58
N VAL A 8 -45.18 48.61 33.44
CA VAL A 8 -43.94 47.88 33.05
C VAL A 8 -43.85 47.50 31.56
N PHE A 9 -43.01 48.26 30.83
CA PHE A 9 -41.93 47.85 29.90
C PHE A 9 -42.19 46.74 28.82
N ILE A 10 -41.76 46.83 27.56
CA ILE A 10 -40.78 47.71 26.87
C ILE A 10 -41.34 48.19 25.51
N ALA A 11 -41.19 49.48 25.22
CA ALA A 11 -41.09 50.02 23.85
C ALA A 11 -40.21 51.28 23.88
N ALA A 12 -38.89 51.12 23.78
CA ALA A 12 -37.94 52.23 23.84
C ALA A 12 -36.61 51.91 23.14
N ALA A 13 -36.48 52.31 21.88
CA ALA A 13 -35.21 52.58 21.20
C ALA A 13 -35.45 53.37 19.89
N ALA A 14 -36.18 54.48 19.97
CA ALA A 14 -36.27 55.45 18.89
C ALA A 14 -35.74 56.80 19.41
N ILE A 15 -34.79 57.38 18.66
CA ILE A 15 -34.28 58.78 18.63
C ILE A 15 -32.74 58.80 18.55
N ALA A 16 -32.25 59.73 17.73
CA ALA A 16 -30.86 60.06 17.37
C ALA A 16 -30.19 59.06 16.38
N ALA A 17 -29.63 59.49 15.25
CA ALA A 17 -29.37 60.86 14.77
C ALA A 17 -29.79 61.06 13.30
N ALA A 18 -30.29 62.26 13.01
CA ALA A 18 -30.50 62.73 11.64
C ALA A 18 -29.48 63.82 11.31
N ALA A 19 -28.71 63.65 10.23
CA ALA A 19 -28.24 64.72 9.36
C ALA A 19 -27.55 64.20 8.09
N CYS A 20 -27.88 64.87 6.97
CA CYS A 20 -27.10 65.02 5.73
C CYS A 20 -27.19 63.97 4.58
N ALA A 21 -27.46 64.55 3.39
CA ALA A 21 -27.08 64.12 2.04
C ALA A 21 -27.83 62.97 1.33
N LYS A 22 -28.95 63.37 0.67
CA LYS A 22 -29.39 63.05 -0.70
C LYS A 22 -28.97 61.75 -1.42
N ASP A 23 -29.99 61.18 -2.06
CA ASP A 23 -29.97 60.43 -3.33
C ASP A 23 -29.19 59.09 -3.35
N PHE A 24 -29.93 57.99 -3.15
CA PHE A 24 -30.06 56.93 -4.16
C PHE A 24 -31.44 56.26 -3.98
N GLY A 25 -32.02 55.78 -5.08
CA GLY A 25 -33.38 55.21 -5.08
C GLY A 25 -33.44 53.90 -4.27
N THR A 26 -34.54 53.70 -3.55
CA THR A 26 -34.85 52.41 -2.93
C THR A 26 -35.33 51.43 -3.99
N GLU A 27 -34.42 50.67 -4.59
CA GLU A 27 -34.79 49.38 -5.16
C GLU A 27 -35.17 48.46 -4.01
N THR A 28 -36.45 48.08 -3.96
CA THR A 28 -36.91 46.93 -3.18
C THR A 28 -36.19 45.68 -3.71
N PRO A 29 -35.74 44.75 -2.86
CA PRO A 29 -35.20 43.48 -3.34
C PRO A 29 -36.26 42.81 -4.22
N GLU A 30 -35.89 42.42 -5.45
CA GLU A 30 -36.79 41.63 -6.30
C GLU A 30 -37.20 40.36 -5.53
N THR A 31 -38.51 40.19 -5.36
CA THR A 31 -39.06 38.89 -4.97
C THR A 31 -38.66 37.88 -6.04
N ALA A 32 -37.80 36.93 -5.68
CA ALA A 32 -37.24 35.97 -6.60
C ALA A 32 -38.34 35.30 -7.45
N ASN A 33 -38.21 35.38 -8.77
CA ASN A 33 -39.27 34.99 -9.69
C ASN A 33 -39.49 33.48 -9.64
N VAL A 34 -40.66 33.05 -9.15
CA VAL A 34 -41.08 31.66 -9.19
C VAL A 34 -41.71 31.39 -10.56
N VAL A 35 -41.02 30.60 -11.37
CA VAL A 35 -41.51 30.15 -12.68
C VAL A 35 -42.20 28.80 -12.51
N VAL A 36 -43.39 28.67 -13.11
CA VAL A 36 -44.22 27.46 -13.06
C VAL A 36 -44.24 26.82 -14.45
N PHE A 37 -43.90 25.54 -14.51
CA PHE A 37 -43.80 24.76 -15.73
C PHE A 37 -44.83 23.64 -15.74
N THR A 38 -45.58 23.52 -16.82
CA THR A 38 -46.35 22.30 -17.11
C THR A 38 -45.44 21.31 -17.84
N ALA A 39 -45.03 20.25 -17.15
CA ALA A 39 -44.29 19.14 -17.74
C ALA A 39 -45.24 18.13 -18.36
N THR A 40 -44.96 17.70 -19.59
CA THR A 40 -45.72 16.68 -20.34
C THR A 40 -44.76 15.70 -21.01
N LEU A 41 -45.24 14.49 -21.29
CA LEU A 41 -44.48 13.45 -21.99
C LEU A 41 -44.93 13.37 -23.46
N GLU A 42 -43.99 13.56 -24.40
CA GLU A 42 -44.27 13.70 -25.85
C GLU A 42 -44.99 12.49 -26.49
N GLN A 43 -44.71 11.31 -25.94
CA GLN A 43 -45.29 10.02 -26.26
C GLN A 43 -45.25 9.16 -24.98
N PRO A 44 -45.97 8.01 -24.92
CA PRO A 44 -45.57 6.94 -24.02
C PRO A 44 -44.15 6.44 -24.37
N THR A 45 -43.14 7.02 -23.73
CA THR A 45 -41.80 6.41 -23.60
C THR A 45 -41.97 5.09 -22.86
N LYS A 46 -41.47 3.99 -23.43
CA LYS A 46 -41.85 2.63 -23.01
C LYS A 46 -41.54 2.28 -21.53
N ALA A 47 -42.46 2.42 -20.55
CA ALA A 47 -42.18 1.97 -19.16
C ALA A 47 -43.32 1.36 -18.28
N ASP A 48 -44.61 1.70 -18.40
CA ASP A 48 -45.70 0.97 -17.71
C ASP A 48 -45.74 -0.50 -18.11
N LEU A 49 -46.10 -1.38 -17.19
CA LEU A 49 -45.76 -2.80 -17.35
C LEU A 49 -46.92 -3.65 -17.85
N THR A 50 -47.90 -2.99 -18.50
CA THR A 50 -48.89 -3.59 -19.40
C THR A 50 -48.90 -2.97 -20.81
N ASN A 51 -48.63 -1.66 -20.99
CA ASN A 51 -48.60 -0.99 -22.32
C ASN A 51 -47.46 0.04 -22.53
N TYR A 52 -46.55 0.18 -21.57
CA TYR A 52 -45.30 0.94 -21.62
C TYR A 52 -45.42 2.49 -21.76
N ALA A 53 -45.77 3.21 -20.67
CA ALA A 53 -45.51 4.65 -20.43
C ALA A 53 -44.78 4.99 -19.09
N VAL A 54 -43.82 5.94 -19.06
CA VAL A 54 -43.29 6.53 -17.79
C VAL A 54 -44.33 7.48 -17.16
N VAL A 55 -44.35 7.63 -15.83
CA VAL A 55 -45.24 8.55 -15.09
C VAL A 55 -44.55 9.26 -13.92
N TRP A 56 -44.95 10.51 -13.68
CA TRP A 56 -44.58 11.36 -12.54
C TRP A 56 -45.19 10.87 -11.22
N ASN A 57 -44.46 11.01 -10.11
CA ASN A 57 -44.80 10.56 -8.77
C ASN A 57 -44.63 11.69 -7.74
N GLU A 58 -45.29 11.56 -6.59
CA GLU A 58 -45.08 12.47 -5.46
C GLU A 58 -43.63 12.37 -4.96
N GLY A 59 -43.00 13.51 -4.72
CA GLY A 59 -41.57 13.64 -4.38
C GLY A 59 -40.65 13.90 -5.56
N ASP A 60 -41.08 13.68 -6.81
CA ASP A 60 -40.23 13.88 -8.00
C ASP A 60 -39.78 15.35 -8.15
N LYS A 61 -38.56 15.55 -8.66
CA LYS A 61 -37.94 16.86 -8.91
C LYS A 61 -37.25 16.89 -10.27
N ILE A 62 -37.22 18.07 -10.88
CA ILE A 62 -36.43 18.35 -12.11
C ILE A 62 -35.36 19.40 -11.83
N ALA A 63 -34.23 19.30 -12.53
CA ALA A 63 -33.24 20.37 -12.61
C ALA A 63 -33.56 21.22 -13.84
N VAL A 64 -33.64 22.55 -13.69
CA VAL A 64 -34.04 23.50 -14.76
C VAL A 64 -32.94 24.53 -14.98
N SER A 65 -32.69 24.90 -16.23
CA SER A 65 -31.74 25.93 -16.63
C SER A 65 -32.36 26.96 -17.57
N ASN A 66 -31.98 28.22 -17.36
CA ASN A 66 -32.25 29.35 -18.24
C ASN A 66 -31.11 29.61 -19.25
N GLY A 67 -30.16 28.67 -19.40
CA GLY A 67 -28.97 28.80 -20.24
C GLY A 67 -27.74 29.42 -19.56
N THR A 68 -27.87 29.93 -18.33
CA THR A 68 -26.73 30.47 -17.55
C THR A 68 -26.62 29.86 -16.16
N THR A 69 -27.75 29.58 -15.50
CA THR A 69 -27.82 28.97 -14.17
C THR A 69 -28.59 27.66 -14.21
N TRP A 70 -28.44 26.83 -13.17
CA TRP A 70 -29.24 25.62 -12.94
C TRP A 70 -29.85 25.69 -11.54
N VAL A 71 -31.13 25.32 -11.42
CA VAL A 71 -31.84 25.22 -10.13
C VAL A 71 -32.62 23.90 -10.05
N GLU A 72 -32.85 23.38 -8.85
CA GLU A 72 -33.84 22.32 -8.64
C GLU A 72 -35.25 22.92 -8.50
N SER A 73 -36.26 22.19 -8.97
CA SER A 73 -37.66 22.47 -8.67
C SER A 73 -38.02 22.14 -7.22
N ALA A 74 -39.14 22.67 -6.75
CA ALA A 74 -39.90 22.04 -5.68
C ALA A 74 -40.23 20.58 -6.04
N ALA A 75 -40.37 19.74 -5.01
CA ALA A 75 -40.84 18.37 -5.18
C ALA A 75 -42.34 18.34 -5.46
N LEU A 76 -42.79 17.47 -6.37
CA LEU A 76 -44.22 17.30 -6.67
C LEU A 76 -44.99 16.81 -5.44
N THR A 77 -46.20 17.33 -5.25
CA THR A 77 -47.23 16.75 -4.38
C THR A 77 -48.27 16.01 -5.23
N ALA A 78 -49.12 15.20 -4.60
CA ALA A 78 -50.22 14.54 -5.29
C ALA A 78 -51.19 15.50 -6.04
N ALA A 79 -51.24 16.79 -5.68
CA ALA A 79 -52.07 17.79 -6.35
C ALA A 79 -51.45 18.36 -7.63
N ASP A 80 -50.12 18.29 -7.76
CA ASP A 80 -49.39 18.80 -8.92
C ASP A 80 -49.42 17.83 -10.11
N ILE A 81 -49.83 16.58 -9.88
CA ILE A 81 -49.80 15.45 -10.81
C ILE A 81 -51.17 15.26 -11.46
N THR A 82 -51.21 15.18 -12.78
CA THR A 82 -52.44 15.08 -13.58
C THR A 82 -52.30 14.06 -14.71
N ASP A 83 -53.40 13.77 -15.41
CA ASP A 83 -53.46 12.81 -16.53
C ASP A 83 -52.83 11.44 -16.19
N GLY A 84 -53.18 10.88 -15.02
CA GLY A 84 -52.63 9.59 -14.56
C GLY A 84 -51.11 9.58 -14.35
N GLY A 85 -50.50 10.75 -14.13
CA GLY A 85 -49.04 10.90 -14.02
C GLY A 85 -48.33 11.21 -15.33
N ARG A 86 -49.06 11.43 -16.44
CA ARG A 86 -48.46 11.82 -17.73
C ARG A 86 -48.14 13.32 -17.84
N SER A 87 -48.75 14.13 -16.96
CA SER A 87 -48.52 15.57 -16.86
C SER A 87 -48.31 16.00 -15.41
N ALA A 88 -47.42 16.95 -15.16
CA ALA A 88 -47.13 17.46 -13.82
C ALA A 88 -46.82 18.96 -13.82
N THR A 89 -47.09 19.64 -12.70
CA THR A 89 -46.80 21.08 -12.53
C THR A 89 -45.61 21.28 -11.61
N PHE A 90 -44.47 21.72 -12.17
CA PHE A 90 -43.27 22.02 -11.39
C PHE A 90 -43.14 23.51 -11.13
N SER A 91 -42.67 23.89 -9.95
CA SER A 91 -42.31 25.28 -9.61
C SER A 91 -40.82 25.37 -9.30
N ALA A 92 -40.12 26.35 -9.87
CA ALA A 92 -38.71 26.61 -9.60
C ALA A 92 -38.44 28.11 -9.50
N THR A 93 -37.45 28.52 -8.71
CA THR A 93 -37.08 29.94 -8.57
C THR A 93 -35.88 30.22 -9.48
N ILE A 94 -36.12 30.85 -10.64
CA ILE A 94 -35.10 31.09 -11.68
C ILE A 94 -35.46 32.33 -12.50
N ASP A 95 -34.45 33.06 -12.98
CA ASP A 95 -34.67 34.25 -13.80
C ASP A 95 -35.35 33.93 -15.13
N ALA A 96 -36.27 34.81 -15.51
CA ALA A 96 -37.11 34.65 -16.70
C ALA A 96 -36.27 34.63 -18.00
N ALA A 97 -36.41 33.55 -18.78
CA ALA A 97 -35.76 33.40 -20.09
C ALA A 97 -36.74 33.03 -21.20
N ALA A 98 -36.31 33.26 -22.45
CA ALA A 98 -37.06 32.91 -23.66
C ALA A 98 -37.15 31.40 -23.90
N SER A 99 -36.23 30.62 -23.35
CA SER A 99 -36.26 29.16 -23.37
C SER A 99 -35.61 28.59 -22.11
N TYR A 100 -36.08 27.43 -21.67
CA TYR A 100 -35.47 26.63 -20.62
C TYR A 100 -35.14 25.23 -21.09
N THR A 101 -34.17 24.62 -20.42
CA THR A 101 -33.79 23.23 -20.52
C THR A 101 -34.06 22.57 -19.17
N ALA A 102 -34.62 21.36 -19.15
CA ALA A 102 -34.82 20.62 -17.91
C ALA A 102 -34.32 19.17 -18.01
N VAL A 103 -33.90 18.63 -16.87
CA VAL A 103 -33.41 17.26 -16.70
C VAL A 103 -34.19 16.59 -15.58
N TYR A 104 -34.61 15.35 -15.81
CA TYR A 104 -35.23 14.46 -14.83
C TYR A 104 -34.43 13.15 -14.73
N PRO A 105 -34.27 12.55 -13.53
CA PRO A 105 -34.41 13.20 -12.21
C PRO A 105 -33.44 14.37 -12.07
N ALA A 106 -33.73 15.31 -11.15
CA ALA A 106 -32.84 16.46 -10.90
C ALA A 106 -31.38 16.03 -10.66
N SER A 107 -31.17 14.92 -9.95
CA SER A 107 -29.87 14.30 -9.66
C SER A 107 -29.12 13.74 -10.86
N ALA A 108 -29.75 13.60 -12.03
CA ALA A 108 -29.08 13.17 -13.26
C ALA A 108 -28.31 14.31 -13.94
N LYS A 109 -28.52 15.57 -13.54
CA LYS A 109 -27.72 16.70 -14.02
C LYS A 109 -26.36 16.70 -13.33
N SER A 110 -25.27 16.79 -14.11
CA SER A 110 -23.91 16.87 -13.57
C SER A 110 -23.40 18.32 -13.49
N ASP A 111 -22.62 18.62 -12.45
CA ASP A 111 -21.87 19.88 -12.28
C ASP A 111 -20.45 19.84 -12.86
N ALA A 112 -20.00 18.68 -13.34
CA ALA A 112 -18.65 18.54 -13.88
C ALA A 112 -18.47 19.32 -15.20
N ALA A 113 -17.25 19.79 -15.45
CA ALA A 113 -16.92 20.54 -16.65
C ALA A 113 -17.10 19.69 -17.92
N LEU A 114 -17.66 20.31 -18.97
CA LEU A 114 -17.78 19.69 -20.29
C LEU A 114 -16.39 19.31 -20.86
N PRO A 115 -16.25 18.17 -21.55
CA PRO A 115 -15.00 17.79 -22.19
C PRO A 115 -14.63 18.77 -23.32
N GLU A 116 -13.33 18.87 -23.59
CA GLU A 116 -12.79 19.73 -24.66
C GLU A 116 -13.38 19.33 -26.02
N GLY A 117 -13.92 20.32 -26.75
CA GLY A 117 -14.61 20.09 -28.03
C GLY A 117 -16.11 19.78 -27.94
N ALA A 118 -16.73 19.82 -26.75
CA ALA A 118 -18.18 19.70 -26.61
C ALA A 118 -18.93 20.79 -27.41
N PRO A 119 -20.06 20.47 -28.07
CA PRO A 119 -20.83 21.44 -28.86
C PRO A 119 -21.50 22.50 -27.98
N ALA A 120 -21.75 23.68 -28.54
CA ALA A 120 -22.46 24.75 -27.86
C ALA A 120 -23.88 24.29 -27.45
N GLY A 121 -24.24 24.48 -26.17
CA GLY A 121 -25.50 24.00 -25.60
C GLY A 121 -25.47 22.55 -25.10
N ALA A 122 -24.32 21.89 -25.08
CA ALA A 122 -24.18 20.56 -24.47
C ALA A 122 -24.46 20.58 -22.95
N ILE A 123 -24.98 19.46 -22.46
CA ILE A 123 -25.29 19.20 -21.05
C ILE A 123 -24.49 17.97 -20.64
N MET A 124 -23.98 17.91 -19.41
CA MET A 124 -23.43 16.68 -18.84
C MET A 124 -24.50 15.97 -18.01
N LEU A 125 -24.66 14.68 -18.26
CA LEU A 125 -25.61 13.82 -17.55
C LEU A 125 -24.89 12.68 -16.84
N ASN A 126 -25.39 12.36 -15.66
CA ASN A 126 -25.00 11.19 -14.89
C ASN A 126 -26.08 10.12 -15.01
N LEU A 127 -25.68 8.87 -15.19
CA LEU A 127 -26.55 7.70 -15.15
C LEU A 127 -25.90 6.70 -14.19
N PRO A 128 -26.61 6.25 -13.13
CA PRO A 128 -26.03 5.31 -12.18
C PRO A 128 -25.69 3.98 -12.87
N SER A 129 -24.44 3.54 -12.71
CA SER A 129 -24.00 2.21 -13.15
C SER A 129 -24.54 1.11 -12.25
N ALA A 130 -24.78 1.38 -10.96
CA ALA A 130 -25.54 0.52 -10.05
C ALA A 130 -26.99 1.01 -9.95
N GLN A 131 -27.93 0.23 -10.48
CA GLN A 131 -29.36 0.54 -10.54
C GLN A 131 -30.11 -0.36 -9.54
N ALA A 132 -30.84 0.24 -8.61
CA ALA A 132 -31.53 -0.46 -7.54
C ALA A 132 -33.05 -0.41 -7.77
N ILE A 133 -33.67 -1.57 -7.99
CA ILE A 133 -35.11 -1.68 -8.22
C ILE A 133 -35.85 -1.72 -6.87
N PRO A 134 -36.71 -0.73 -6.55
CA PRO A 134 -37.50 -0.76 -5.34
C PRO A 134 -38.53 -1.91 -5.36
N ALA A 135 -38.90 -2.41 -4.19
CA ALA A 135 -39.93 -3.45 -4.08
C ALA A 135 -41.23 -3.06 -4.80
N GLY A 136 -41.76 -3.96 -5.63
CA GLY A 136 -42.96 -3.73 -6.44
C GLY A 136 -42.75 -2.88 -7.70
N LYS A 137 -41.53 -2.41 -8.00
CA LYS A 137 -41.16 -1.78 -9.28
C LYS A 137 -40.43 -2.79 -10.18
N LYS A 138 -40.24 -2.43 -11.46
CA LYS A 138 -39.51 -3.24 -12.46
C LYS A 138 -38.29 -2.53 -13.07
N ILE A 139 -38.00 -1.30 -12.63
CA ILE A 139 -36.93 -0.41 -13.08
C ILE A 139 -36.54 0.51 -11.92
N ASP A 140 -35.30 0.98 -11.90
CA ASP A 140 -34.83 2.01 -10.97
C ASP A 140 -35.35 3.40 -11.42
N PRO A 141 -36.14 4.12 -10.60
CA PRO A 141 -36.61 5.47 -10.92
C PRO A 141 -35.47 6.48 -11.13
N ALA A 142 -34.34 6.34 -10.42
CA ALA A 142 -33.20 7.25 -10.51
C ALA A 142 -32.45 7.13 -11.85
N ALA A 143 -32.66 6.03 -12.57
CA ALA A 143 -32.01 5.72 -13.84
C ALA A 143 -32.85 6.14 -15.08
N LEU A 144 -34.10 6.53 -14.88
CA LEU A 144 -35.02 7.03 -15.92
C LEU A 144 -34.67 8.46 -16.37
N VAL A 145 -33.48 8.65 -16.96
CA VAL A 145 -32.99 9.98 -17.35
C VAL A 145 -33.75 10.53 -18.56
N GLN A 146 -34.33 11.72 -18.41
CA GLN A 146 -35.08 12.44 -19.44
C GLN A 146 -34.61 13.89 -19.56
N ILE A 147 -34.77 14.46 -20.75
CA ILE A 147 -34.43 15.85 -21.06
C ILE A 147 -35.65 16.52 -21.70
N ALA A 148 -35.93 17.77 -21.33
CA ALA A 148 -36.87 18.64 -22.02
C ALA A 148 -36.18 19.94 -22.45
N THR A 149 -36.65 20.48 -23.58
CA THR A 149 -36.44 21.88 -23.97
C THR A 149 -37.80 22.53 -24.17
N THR A 150 -37.94 23.80 -23.81
CA THR A 150 -39.20 24.53 -24.01
C THR A 150 -39.35 25.02 -25.45
N ASP A 151 -40.48 24.68 -26.09
CA ASP A 151 -40.97 25.42 -27.27
C ASP A 151 -41.87 26.62 -26.86
N ASP A 152 -42.29 26.66 -25.59
CA ASP A 152 -43.13 27.67 -24.93
C ASP A 152 -42.58 27.84 -23.50
N PRO A 153 -42.27 29.06 -23.01
CA PRO A 153 -41.66 29.29 -21.70
C PRO A 153 -42.37 28.62 -20.50
N ALA A 154 -43.67 28.30 -20.62
CA ALA A 154 -44.46 27.64 -19.58
C ALA A 154 -44.61 26.11 -19.75
N LYS A 155 -44.04 25.50 -20.81
CA LYS A 155 -44.23 24.07 -21.12
C LYS A 155 -42.92 23.33 -21.37
N LEU A 156 -42.72 22.24 -20.64
CA LEU A 156 -41.61 21.30 -20.82
C LEU A 156 -42.12 19.99 -21.41
N THR A 157 -41.60 19.62 -22.57
CA THR A 157 -41.91 18.34 -23.23
C THR A 157 -40.74 17.40 -23.04
N PHE A 158 -40.86 16.45 -22.11
CA PHE A 158 -39.77 15.54 -21.76
C PHE A 158 -39.67 14.37 -22.75
N LYS A 159 -38.42 14.09 -23.15
CA LYS A 159 -38.01 12.97 -23.99
C LYS A 159 -37.02 12.13 -23.20
N ASN A 160 -37.16 10.81 -23.23
CA ASN A 160 -36.21 9.92 -22.57
C ASN A 160 -34.85 9.93 -23.31
N ALA A 161 -33.77 10.04 -22.55
CA ALA A 161 -32.39 10.15 -23.03
C ALA A 161 -31.64 8.80 -23.03
N THR A 162 -32.30 7.72 -22.58
CA THR A 162 -31.71 6.38 -22.42
C THR A 162 -32.31 5.35 -23.37
N SER A 163 -31.65 4.21 -23.48
CA SER A 163 -32.14 2.98 -24.11
C SER A 163 -32.43 1.94 -23.03
N LEU A 164 -33.43 1.08 -23.25
CA LEU A 164 -33.84 0.07 -22.29
C LEU A 164 -33.28 -1.32 -22.61
N LEU A 165 -32.81 -2.00 -21.57
CA LEU A 165 -32.42 -3.40 -21.60
C LEU A 165 -33.43 -4.20 -20.79
N GLU A 166 -34.24 -4.98 -21.48
CA GLU A 166 -35.29 -5.83 -20.91
C GLU A 166 -34.72 -7.22 -20.60
N ILE A 167 -34.80 -7.67 -19.36
CA ILE A 167 -34.40 -9.02 -18.95
C ILE A 167 -35.53 -9.77 -18.25
N THR A 168 -35.77 -11.02 -18.65
CA THR A 168 -36.58 -11.97 -17.88
C THR A 168 -35.69 -12.74 -16.90
N ILE A 169 -36.06 -12.74 -15.63
CA ILE A 169 -35.32 -13.42 -14.56
C ILE A 169 -35.54 -14.94 -14.68
N PRO A 170 -34.49 -15.76 -14.82
CA PRO A 170 -34.65 -17.19 -15.13
C PRO A 170 -35.11 -18.05 -13.94
N GLU A 171 -34.75 -17.68 -12.70
CA GLU A 171 -35.04 -18.45 -11.48
C GLU A 171 -35.07 -17.55 -10.22
N ASP A 172 -35.63 -18.07 -9.12
CA ASP A 172 -35.72 -17.34 -7.85
C ASP A 172 -34.38 -17.31 -7.08
N GLY A 173 -34.24 -16.30 -6.22
CA GLY A 173 -33.04 -16.08 -5.39
C GLY A 173 -31.94 -15.29 -6.08
N ILE A 174 -32.13 -14.83 -7.31
CA ILE A 174 -31.23 -13.87 -7.97
C ILE A 174 -31.33 -12.52 -7.23
N GLU A 175 -30.19 -11.90 -6.96
CA GLU A 175 -30.06 -10.63 -6.22
C GLU A 175 -29.51 -9.48 -7.08
N SER A 176 -28.65 -9.80 -8.05
CA SER A 176 -28.19 -8.84 -9.05
C SER A 176 -27.95 -9.47 -10.43
N VAL A 177 -28.03 -8.62 -11.45
CA VAL A 177 -27.69 -8.91 -12.84
C VAL A 177 -26.80 -7.81 -13.38
N ALA A 178 -25.58 -8.15 -13.77
CA ALA A 178 -24.68 -7.24 -14.47
C ALA A 178 -24.75 -7.43 -15.99
N PHE A 179 -24.92 -6.31 -16.70
CA PHE A 179 -24.82 -6.17 -18.14
C PHE A 179 -23.45 -5.57 -18.46
N GLU A 180 -22.58 -6.28 -19.18
CA GLU A 180 -21.23 -5.85 -19.52
C GLU A 180 -21.07 -5.72 -21.04
N PHE A 181 -20.64 -4.55 -21.52
CA PHE A 181 -20.57 -4.20 -22.94
C PHE A 181 -19.14 -4.27 -23.48
N MET A 182 -18.98 -4.93 -24.62
CA MET A 182 -17.68 -5.26 -25.22
C MET A 182 -17.71 -5.02 -26.74
N ASN A 183 -16.59 -4.56 -27.29
CA ASN A 183 -16.42 -4.37 -28.72
C ASN A 183 -16.11 -5.68 -29.46
N ALA A 184 -15.96 -5.61 -30.78
CA ALA A 184 -15.64 -6.77 -31.63
C ALA A 184 -14.29 -7.45 -31.28
N SER A 185 -13.37 -6.77 -30.60
CA SER A 185 -12.11 -7.33 -30.09
C SER A 185 -12.19 -7.77 -28.62
N GLY A 186 -13.39 -7.89 -28.03
CA GLY A 186 -13.61 -8.30 -26.64
C GLY A 186 -13.21 -7.27 -25.58
N SER A 187 -12.81 -6.06 -25.99
CA SER A 187 -12.45 -4.98 -25.08
C SER A 187 -13.69 -4.22 -24.62
N LYS A 188 -13.73 -3.83 -23.34
CA LYS A 188 -14.85 -3.10 -22.73
C LYS A 188 -15.18 -1.80 -23.48
N PHE A 189 -16.46 -1.59 -23.81
CA PHE A 189 -16.93 -0.35 -24.46
C PHE A 189 -17.14 0.75 -23.42
N LYS A 190 -16.54 1.93 -23.63
CA LYS A 190 -16.97 3.14 -22.91
C LYS A 190 -18.35 3.56 -23.43
N THR A 191 -19.24 3.98 -22.55
CA THR A 191 -20.65 4.27 -22.84
C THR A 191 -20.90 5.67 -23.45
N ALA A 192 -19.92 6.24 -24.18
CA ALA A 192 -20.03 7.56 -24.80
C ALA A 192 -19.18 7.71 -26.09
N GLY A 193 -19.74 8.35 -27.12
CA GLY A 193 -18.98 8.88 -28.26
C GLY A 193 -19.76 9.18 -29.55
N ASN A 194 -19.83 10.48 -29.92
CA ASN A 194 -19.98 11.09 -31.27
C ASN A 194 -21.16 10.63 -32.18
N ALA A 195 -21.99 11.48 -32.82
CA ALA A 195 -21.91 12.92 -33.14
C ALA A 195 -23.35 13.52 -33.37
N PRO A 196 -23.57 14.74 -33.93
CA PRO A 196 -24.69 15.59 -33.52
C PRO A 196 -26.01 15.41 -34.30
N VAL A 197 -27.13 15.48 -33.59
CA VAL A 197 -28.34 16.20 -34.05
C VAL A 197 -28.94 16.95 -32.86
N VAL A 198 -29.48 18.15 -33.12
CA VAL A 198 -30.29 18.94 -32.18
C VAL A 198 -31.21 18.01 -31.35
N SER A 199 -31.00 17.96 -30.03
CA SER A 199 -31.59 17.04 -29.01
C SER A 199 -30.80 15.79 -28.55
N THR A 200 -29.59 15.49 -29.05
CA THR A 200 -28.74 14.37 -28.55
C THR A 200 -27.22 14.61 -28.73
N PRO A 201 -26.34 13.82 -28.08
CA PRO A 201 -26.39 13.24 -26.74
C PRO A 201 -25.48 14.01 -25.74
N ALA A 202 -25.69 13.81 -24.45
CA ALA A 202 -24.84 14.41 -23.41
C ALA A 202 -23.40 13.85 -23.42
N ALA A 203 -22.46 14.62 -22.88
CA ALA A 203 -21.21 14.04 -22.40
C ALA A 203 -21.52 13.31 -21.07
N THR A 204 -21.41 11.98 -21.08
CA THR A 204 -21.87 11.14 -19.98
C THR A 204 -20.70 10.53 -19.24
N THR A 205 -20.65 10.76 -17.92
CA THR A 205 -19.57 10.27 -17.05
C THR A 205 -20.00 8.97 -16.36
N GLY A 206 -19.92 7.87 -17.11
CA GLY A 206 -19.94 6.51 -16.56
C GLY A 206 -18.63 5.82 -16.90
N ASP A 207 -17.69 5.76 -15.94
CA ASP A 207 -16.37 5.15 -16.15
C ASP A 207 -16.44 3.61 -16.25
N GLU A 208 -17.60 3.02 -16.00
CA GLU A 208 -17.85 1.59 -16.07
C GLU A 208 -18.53 1.17 -17.38
N ALA A 209 -17.91 0.21 -18.09
CA ALA A 209 -18.50 -0.48 -19.23
C ALA A 209 -19.56 -1.53 -18.84
N ARG A 210 -20.23 -1.32 -17.70
CA ARG A 210 -21.23 -2.22 -17.13
C ARG A 210 -22.35 -1.45 -16.46
N VAL A 211 -23.53 -2.07 -16.42
CA VAL A 211 -24.64 -1.67 -15.56
C VAL A 211 -25.04 -2.86 -14.70
N ILE A 212 -25.15 -2.67 -13.39
CA ILE A 212 -25.55 -3.68 -12.41
C ILE A 212 -26.96 -3.35 -11.94
N LEU A 213 -27.91 -4.22 -12.25
CA LEU A 213 -29.29 -4.15 -11.80
C LEU A 213 -29.43 -5.00 -10.53
N SER A 214 -29.96 -4.44 -9.45
CA SER A 214 -30.10 -5.10 -8.15
C SER A 214 -31.53 -4.98 -7.62
N GLY A 215 -32.00 -5.97 -6.86
CA GLY A 215 -33.33 -5.91 -6.24
C GLY A 215 -33.91 -7.27 -5.87
N ALA A 216 -35.11 -7.27 -5.29
CA ALA A 216 -35.87 -8.48 -4.98
C ALA A 216 -36.53 -9.01 -6.27
N PHE A 217 -35.77 -9.80 -7.05
CA PHE A 217 -36.25 -10.40 -8.29
C PHE A 217 -37.21 -11.57 -8.05
N THR A 218 -37.90 -12.00 -9.11
CA THR A 218 -38.87 -13.12 -9.08
C THR A 218 -38.72 -13.90 -10.38
N ALA A 219 -38.73 -15.23 -10.32
CA ALA A 219 -38.63 -16.08 -11.50
C ALA A 219 -39.73 -15.79 -12.53
N GLY A 220 -39.37 -15.78 -13.81
CA GLY A 220 -40.29 -15.56 -14.94
C GLY A 220 -40.71 -14.10 -15.15
N GLU A 221 -40.50 -13.23 -14.17
CA GLU A 221 -40.82 -11.80 -14.26
C GLU A 221 -39.77 -11.02 -15.06
N THR A 222 -40.21 -9.92 -15.69
CA THR A 222 -39.34 -9.06 -16.52
C THR A 222 -39.01 -7.75 -15.81
N TYR A 223 -37.73 -7.38 -15.84
CA TYR A 223 -37.15 -6.18 -15.25
C TYR A 223 -36.32 -5.42 -16.29
N TYR A 224 -35.99 -4.16 -16.00
CA TYR A 224 -35.38 -3.24 -16.95
C TYR A 224 -34.18 -2.50 -16.34
N ALA A 225 -33.07 -2.48 -17.07
CA ALA A 225 -31.95 -1.57 -16.85
C ALA A 225 -31.94 -0.48 -17.94
N THR A 226 -31.48 0.72 -17.59
CA THR A 226 -31.28 1.83 -18.52
C THR A 226 -29.79 1.97 -18.87
N VAL A 227 -29.49 2.24 -20.13
CA VAL A 227 -28.15 2.54 -20.63
C VAL A 227 -28.18 3.77 -21.52
N PHE A 228 -27.05 4.47 -21.69
CA PHE A 228 -27.00 5.52 -22.70
C PHE A 228 -27.04 4.94 -24.12
N PRO A 229 -27.66 5.65 -25.08
CA PRO A 229 -27.69 5.24 -26.48
C PRO A 229 -26.29 5.17 -27.08
N GLN A 230 -26.05 4.18 -27.95
CA GLN A 230 -24.74 3.94 -28.54
C GLN A 230 -24.86 3.38 -29.96
N ASP A 231 -24.16 4.04 -30.89
CA ASP A 231 -24.01 3.59 -32.28
C ASP A 231 -22.77 2.68 -32.42
N GLY A 232 -22.90 1.59 -33.18
CA GLY A 232 -21.79 0.70 -33.54
C GLY A 232 -22.02 -0.78 -33.22
N VAL A 233 -20.96 -1.57 -33.40
CA VAL A 233 -20.97 -3.03 -33.23
C VAL A 233 -20.76 -3.39 -31.76
N LEU A 234 -21.86 -3.58 -31.02
CA LEU A 234 -21.83 -4.00 -29.63
C LEU A 234 -21.93 -5.52 -29.49
N SER A 235 -21.24 -6.06 -28.49
CA SER A 235 -21.50 -7.37 -27.91
C SER A 235 -21.67 -7.25 -26.40
N MET A 236 -22.42 -8.16 -25.79
CA MET A 236 -22.78 -8.07 -24.38
C MET A 236 -22.58 -9.40 -23.66
N ARG A 237 -22.20 -9.33 -22.39
CA ARG A 237 -22.08 -10.44 -21.44
C ARG A 237 -23.06 -10.19 -20.28
N LEU A 238 -23.64 -11.26 -19.75
CA LEU A 238 -24.50 -11.20 -18.57
C LEU A 238 -23.88 -12.01 -17.43
N VAL A 239 -23.88 -11.42 -16.24
CA VAL A 239 -23.51 -12.09 -14.99
C VAL A 239 -24.69 -12.02 -14.03
N PHE A 240 -25.12 -13.16 -13.53
CA PHE A 240 -26.14 -13.26 -12.48
C PHE A 240 -25.45 -13.54 -11.15
N ALA A 241 -25.96 -12.94 -10.06
CA ALA A 241 -25.59 -13.28 -8.69
C ALA A 241 -26.81 -13.81 -7.94
N LYS A 242 -26.61 -14.86 -7.14
CA LYS A 242 -27.66 -15.49 -6.33
C LYS A 242 -27.37 -15.32 -4.84
N SER A 243 -28.43 -15.32 -4.03
CA SER A 243 -28.37 -15.43 -2.58
C SER A 243 -27.54 -16.65 -2.16
N GLY A 244 -26.42 -16.40 -1.48
CA GLY A 244 -25.43 -17.40 -1.08
C GLY A 244 -24.03 -17.01 -1.53
N SER A 245 -23.12 -16.80 -0.58
CA SER A 245 -21.75 -16.30 -0.81
C SER A 245 -21.06 -17.05 -1.97
N GLY A 246 -20.55 -16.29 -2.92
CA GLY A 246 -19.81 -16.78 -4.08
C GLY A 246 -20.66 -17.28 -5.26
N CYS A 247 -21.99 -17.46 -5.11
CA CYS A 247 -22.85 -17.98 -6.17
C CYS A 247 -23.03 -16.98 -7.33
N LYS A 248 -22.21 -17.11 -8.37
CA LYS A 248 -22.24 -16.26 -9.56
C LYS A 248 -22.35 -17.12 -10.82
N GLN A 249 -23.05 -16.65 -11.84
CA GLN A 249 -23.19 -17.39 -13.11
C GLN A 249 -22.92 -16.50 -14.31
N LEU A 250 -22.13 -17.04 -15.24
CA LEU A 250 -22.06 -16.50 -16.59
C LEU A 250 -23.15 -17.10 -17.47
N ALA A 251 -24.10 -16.29 -17.95
CA ALA A 251 -25.04 -16.80 -18.93
C ALA A 251 -24.34 -16.97 -20.28
N PRO A 252 -24.45 -18.15 -20.94
CA PRO A 252 -23.83 -18.37 -22.24
C PRO A 252 -24.44 -17.43 -23.28
N LYS A 253 -23.62 -16.95 -24.22
CA LYS A 253 -24.00 -16.06 -25.34
C LYS A 253 -24.97 -16.77 -26.29
N THR A 254 -26.25 -16.82 -25.91
CA THR A 254 -27.29 -17.64 -26.56
C THR A 254 -28.60 -16.87 -26.77
N GLY A 255 -28.51 -15.75 -27.48
CA GLY A 255 -29.57 -15.30 -28.38
C GLY A 255 -29.18 -15.65 -29.82
N THR A 256 -30.15 -15.96 -30.68
CA THR A 256 -29.89 -16.28 -32.10
C THR A 256 -29.22 -15.11 -32.81
N GLY A 257 -27.95 -15.30 -33.15
CA GLY A 257 -27.11 -14.30 -33.80
C GLY A 257 -26.23 -13.55 -32.80
N ALA A 258 -24.91 -13.71 -32.95
CA ALA A 258 -23.93 -12.74 -32.46
C ALA A 258 -23.95 -11.45 -33.32
N ALA A 259 -25.15 -11.01 -33.69
CA ALA A 259 -25.39 -9.86 -34.54
C ALA A 259 -25.18 -8.60 -33.71
N GLU A 260 -24.15 -7.88 -34.10
CA GLU A 260 -23.94 -6.45 -33.94
C GLU A 260 -25.28 -5.71 -33.71
N PHE A 261 -25.48 -5.15 -32.51
CA PHE A 261 -26.68 -4.38 -32.20
C PHE A 261 -26.32 -2.95 -31.84
N ALA A 262 -27.04 -1.99 -32.43
CA ALA A 262 -27.03 -0.61 -31.98
C ALA A 262 -28.03 -0.43 -30.83
N LEU A 263 -27.76 0.54 -29.96
CA LEU A 263 -28.67 0.99 -28.90
C LEU A 263 -29.22 2.37 -29.27
N PRO A 264 -30.21 2.48 -30.18
CA PRO A 264 -30.76 3.77 -30.56
C PRO A 264 -31.51 4.42 -29.39
N VAL A 265 -31.57 5.74 -29.37
CA VAL A 265 -32.34 6.54 -28.39
C VAL A 265 -33.81 6.07 -28.38
N ASN A 266 -34.39 5.84 -27.20
CA ASN A 266 -35.72 5.24 -27.04
C ASN A 266 -35.87 3.81 -27.62
N GLY A 267 -34.76 3.16 -27.94
CA GLY A 267 -34.70 1.74 -28.29
C GLY A 267 -34.91 0.83 -27.08
N GLY A 268 -35.29 -0.41 -27.36
CA GLY A 268 -35.40 -1.47 -26.35
C GLY A 268 -34.80 -2.77 -26.87
N TRP A 269 -33.79 -3.29 -26.19
CA TRP A 269 -33.19 -4.60 -26.48
C TRP A 269 -33.72 -5.64 -25.50
N LYS A 270 -33.98 -6.86 -25.97
CA LYS A 270 -34.62 -7.93 -25.18
C LYS A 270 -33.69 -9.11 -24.97
N VAL A 271 -33.40 -9.45 -23.73
CA VAL A 271 -32.69 -10.67 -23.34
C VAL A 271 -33.67 -11.69 -22.76
N ARG A 272 -33.84 -12.80 -23.47
CA ARG A 272 -34.79 -13.88 -23.15
C ARG A 272 -34.17 -15.23 -23.53
N ASN A 273 -34.64 -16.31 -22.89
CA ASN A 273 -34.31 -17.72 -23.19
C ASN A 273 -32.86 -18.17 -22.88
N PHE A 274 -32.45 -18.11 -21.61
CA PHE A 274 -31.09 -18.47 -21.16
C PHE A 274 -30.78 -19.98 -21.02
N GLY A 275 -31.76 -20.87 -21.24
CA GLY A 275 -31.67 -22.26 -20.80
C GLY A 275 -31.67 -22.37 -19.28
N ALA A 276 -31.20 -23.50 -18.75
CA ALA A 276 -30.92 -23.64 -17.32
C ALA A 276 -29.56 -23.02 -16.98
N LEU A 277 -29.48 -22.26 -15.88
CA LEU A 277 -28.23 -21.71 -15.38
C LEU A 277 -27.40 -22.79 -14.66
N SER A 278 -26.08 -22.73 -14.80
CA SER A 278 -25.12 -23.71 -14.29
C SER A 278 -24.14 -23.05 -13.31
N TRP A 279 -24.67 -22.55 -12.19
CA TRP A 279 -23.99 -21.73 -11.20
C TRP A 279 -22.57 -22.21 -10.85
N PHE A 280 -21.61 -21.27 -10.85
CA PHE A 280 -20.39 -21.42 -10.09
C PHE A 280 -20.72 -21.12 -8.63
N ASP A 281 -20.50 -22.09 -7.74
CA ASP A 281 -20.96 -22.13 -6.35
C ASP A 281 -19.92 -21.61 -5.34
N GLY A 282 -18.84 -21.00 -5.83
CA GLY A 282 -17.70 -20.57 -5.02
C GLY A 282 -16.59 -21.60 -4.87
N ASN A 283 -16.76 -22.84 -5.35
CA ASN A 283 -15.77 -23.91 -5.19
C ASN A 283 -14.89 -24.09 -6.44
N ILE A 284 -13.57 -24.06 -6.25
CA ILE A 284 -12.56 -24.24 -7.29
C ILE A 284 -11.93 -25.63 -7.11
N ALA A 285 -12.26 -26.57 -7.99
CA ALA A 285 -11.70 -27.93 -8.01
C ALA A 285 -10.76 -28.18 -9.20
N THR A 286 -10.82 -27.35 -10.23
CA THR A 286 -10.05 -27.51 -11.47
C THR A 286 -9.56 -26.17 -12.02
N LYS A 287 -8.62 -26.23 -12.96
CA LYS A 287 -8.19 -25.07 -13.74
C LYS A 287 -9.36 -24.34 -14.42
N ALA A 288 -10.34 -25.07 -14.95
CA ALA A 288 -11.48 -24.48 -15.64
C ALA A 288 -12.38 -23.66 -14.68
N ASP A 289 -12.52 -24.11 -13.43
CA ASP A 289 -13.25 -23.40 -12.38
C ASP A 289 -12.51 -22.12 -11.99
N LEU A 290 -11.17 -22.20 -11.88
CA LEU A 290 -10.30 -21.05 -11.61
C LEU A 290 -10.38 -19.99 -12.73
N ASP A 291 -10.32 -20.41 -13.99
CA ASP A 291 -10.47 -19.53 -15.17
C ASP A 291 -11.86 -18.88 -15.22
N LEU A 292 -12.92 -19.65 -14.91
CA LEU A 292 -14.30 -19.14 -14.84
C LEU A 292 -14.43 -18.10 -13.73
N TRP A 293 -13.98 -18.41 -12.51
CA TRP A 293 -13.97 -17.50 -11.37
C TRP A 293 -13.19 -16.22 -11.67
N ALA A 294 -11.99 -16.32 -12.27
CA ALA A 294 -11.18 -15.15 -12.64
C ALA A 294 -11.97 -14.18 -13.52
N SER A 295 -12.76 -14.72 -14.46
CA SER A 295 -13.63 -13.94 -15.35
C SER A 295 -14.85 -13.32 -14.67
N LEU A 296 -15.14 -13.70 -13.43
CA LEU A 296 -16.24 -13.22 -12.58
C LEU A 296 -15.76 -12.39 -11.37
N SER A 297 -14.46 -12.37 -11.08
CA SER A 297 -13.80 -11.73 -9.92
C SER A 297 -14.27 -10.30 -9.58
N ASN A 298 -14.64 -9.49 -10.57
CA ASN A 298 -15.14 -8.12 -10.40
C ASN A 298 -16.59 -8.00 -9.90
N TYR A 299 -17.22 -9.13 -9.58
CA TYR A 299 -18.57 -9.21 -9.00
C TYR A 299 -18.54 -9.79 -7.57
N TYR A 300 -17.35 -9.94 -6.97
CA TYR A 300 -17.16 -10.46 -5.61
C TYR A 300 -16.93 -9.33 -4.61
N ASP A 301 -17.78 -9.24 -3.60
CA ASP A 301 -17.67 -8.29 -2.50
C ASP A 301 -17.18 -8.93 -1.19
N SER A 302 -17.04 -8.14 -0.13
CA SER A 302 -16.46 -8.58 1.17
C SER A 302 -17.27 -9.65 1.90
N SER A 303 -18.49 -9.97 1.47
CA SER A 303 -19.32 -11.08 1.98
C SER A 303 -19.20 -12.38 1.18
N ASP A 304 -18.60 -12.33 -0.02
CA ASP A 304 -18.35 -13.50 -0.84
C ASP A 304 -17.05 -14.23 -0.40
N VAL A 305 -17.12 -15.55 -0.34
CA VAL A 305 -16.02 -16.44 0.00
C VAL A 305 -15.86 -17.50 -1.09
N ILE A 306 -14.62 -17.76 -1.48
CA ILE A 306 -14.22 -18.74 -2.49
C ILE A 306 -13.41 -19.83 -1.81
N ASN A 307 -13.71 -21.09 -2.11
CA ASN A 307 -12.97 -22.23 -1.56
C ASN A 307 -12.17 -22.92 -2.67
N LEU A 308 -10.88 -23.15 -2.45
CA LEU A 308 -10.18 -24.19 -3.19
C LEU A 308 -10.56 -25.55 -2.57
N THR A 309 -10.99 -26.51 -3.38
CA THR A 309 -11.44 -27.84 -2.93
C THR A 309 -10.59 -28.98 -3.49
N ALA A 310 -9.56 -28.65 -4.26
CA ALA A 310 -8.53 -29.55 -4.76
C ALA A 310 -7.28 -28.74 -5.13
N ASP A 311 -6.14 -29.42 -5.31
CA ASP A 311 -4.94 -28.80 -5.86
C ASP A 311 -5.13 -28.53 -7.37
N ILE A 312 -4.69 -27.35 -7.81
CA ILE A 312 -4.92 -26.83 -9.16
C ILE A 312 -3.62 -26.85 -9.95
N ASP A 313 -3.48 -27.83 -10.83
CA ASP A 313 -2.47 -27.83 -11.89
C ASP A 313 -2.88 -26.83 -12.98
N TYR A 314 -2.13 -25.75 -13.12
CA TYR A 314 -2.37 -24.75 -14.16
C TYR A 314 -1.69 -25.09 -15.50
N GLY A 315 -1.01 -26.24 -15.61
CA GLY A 315 -0.58 -26.84 -16.88
C GLY A 315 0.58 -26.13 -17.58
N SER A 316 1.35 -25.30 -16.88
CA SER A 316 2.36 -24.36 -17.42
C SER A 316 1.77 -23.23 -18.26
N ASP A 317 0.45 -22.99 -18.19
CA ASP A 317 -0.19 -21.91 -18.92
C ASP A 317 0.04 -20.53 -18.26
N THR A 318 -0.18 -19.47 -19.04
CA THR A 318 -0.05 -18.09 -18.54
C THR A 318 -1.32 -17.63 -17.83
N TRP A 319 -1.19 -17.28 -16.55
CA TRP A 319 -2.21 -16.59 -15.78
C TRP A 319 -2.17 -15.08 -16.05
N THR A 320 -3.35 -14.47 -16.18
CA THR A 320 -3.49 -13.02 -16.26
C THR A 320 -3.92 -12.49 -14.90
N PRO A 321 -3.13 -11.61 -14.25
CA PRO A 321 -3.47 -11.08 -12.92
C PRO A 321 -4.86 -10.45 -12.88
N VAL A 322 -5.69 -10.89 -11.93
CA VAL A 322 -7.03 -10.33 -11.71
C VAL A 322 -6.90 -8.87 -11.26
N ASN A 323 -7.49 -7.93 -12.01
CA ASN A 323 -7.46 -6.49 -11.69
C ASN A 323 -6.05 -5.86 -11.65
N ALA A 324 -5.28 -6.12 -12.70
CA ALA A 324 -3.88 -5.73 -12.89
C ALA A 324 -3.56 -4.20 -12.97
N ASP A 325 -4.57 -3.33 -13.01
CA ASP A 325 -4.41 -1.88 -13.24
C ASP A 325 -5.14 -1.05 -12.15
N ALA A 326 -4.68 0.18 -11.89
CA ALA A 326 -5.25 1.07 -10.87
C ALA A 326 -6.75 1.35 -11.10
N THR A 327 -7.14 1.35 -12.37
CA THR A 327 -8.48 1.67 -12.85
C THR A 327 -9.29 0.42 -13.21
N ALA A 328 -8.73 -0.79 -13.03
CA ALA A 328 -9.40 -2.04 -13.42
C ALA A 328 -10.41 -2.55 -12.38
N GLY A 329 -10.55 -1.85 -11.24
CA GLY A 329 -11.27 -2.32 -10.06
C GLY A 329 -10.35 -3.03 -9.06
N HIS A 330 -10.94 -3.69 -8.09
CA HIS A 330 -10.25 -4.46 -7.05
C HIS A 330 -11.03 -5.76 -6.79
N PHE A 331 -10.34 -6.81 -6.37
CA PHE A 331 -11.03 -7.98 -5.81
C PHE A 331 -11.45 -7.68 -4.36
N GLY A 332 -12.75 -7.75 -4.08
CA GLY A 332 -13.34 -7.37 -2.79
C GLY A 332 -13.57 -8.52 -1.81
N GLY A 333 -13.65 -9.76 -2.30
CA GLY A 333 -14.00 -10.95 -1.51
C GLY A 333 -12.84 -11.68 -0.84
N SER A 334 -13.14 -12.87 -0.32
CA SER A 334 -12.19 -13.73 0.40
C SER A 334 -11.88 -15.03 -0.36
N ILE A 335 -10.70 -15.61 -0.11
CA ILE A 335 -10.33 -16.96 -0.56
C ILE A 335 -9.86 -17.80 0.63
N GLU A 336 -10.49 -18.97 0.78
CA GLU A 336 -10.17 -20.03 1.71
C GLU A 336 -9.50 -21.17 0.93
N GLY A 337 -8.18 -21.29 1.06
CA GLY A 337 -7.39 -22.23 0.28
C GLY A 337 -7.45 -23.68 0.77
N GLN A 338 -7.85 -23.90 2.02
CA GLN A 338 -7.91 -25.22 2.65
C GLN A 338 -6.60 -26.03 2.55
N ASN A 339 -5.46 -25.32 2.51
CA ASN A 339 -4.09 -25.81 2.29
C ASN A 339 -3.82 -26.42 0.90
N HIS A 340 -4.66 -26.11 -0.10
CA HIS A 340 -4.42 -26.55 -1.48
C HIS A 340 -3.36 -25.74 -2.22
N SER A 341 -2.75 -26.37 -3.22
CA SER A 341 -1.77 -25.77 -4.11
C SER A 341 -2.39 -25.20 -5.39
N ILE A 342 -1.91 -24.03 -5.83
CA ILE A 342 -1.99 -23.58 -7.23
C ILE A 342 -0.57 -23.64 -7.80
N TYR A 343 -0.33 -24.53 -8.77
CA TYR A 343 1.01 -24.86 -9.25
C TYR A 343 1.07 -25.00 -10.78
N ASN A 344 2.27 -25.13 -11.34
CA ASN A 344 2.57 -25.00 -12.77
C ASN A 344 1.97 -23.72 -13.40
N ILE A 345 2.05 -22.57 -12.71
CA ILE A 345 1.42 -21.31 -13.09
C ILE A 345 2.45 -20.25 -13.52
N ILE A 346 2.30 -19.71 -14.73
CA ILE A 346 3.22 -18.69 -15.27
C ILE A 346 2.55 -17.31 -15.25
N ILE A 347 3.16 -16.32 -14.60
CA ILE A 347 2.64 -14.95 -14.49
C ILE A 347 3.62 -13.99 -15.15
N ASN A 348 3.27 -13.51 -16.35
CA ASN A 348 4.06 -12.55 -17.15
C ASN A 348 3.38 -11.17 -17.19
N PRO A 349 3.48 -10.35 -16.13
CA PRO A 349 2.74 -9.10 -16.03
C PRO A 349 3.17 -8.02 -17.03
N THR A 350 2.17 -7.29 -17.52
CA THR A 350 2.31 -6.15 -18.45
C THR A 350 1.70 -4.84 -17.92
N LYS A 351 1.35 -4.81 -16.62
CA LYS A 351 0.56 -3.74 -15.97
C LYS A 351 1.14 -3.39 -14.59
N SER A 352 0.77 -2.23 -14.03
CA SER A 352 1.43 -1.67 -12.86
C SER A 352 1.30 -2.46 -11.56
N TYR A 353 0.27 -3.29 -11.41
CA TYR A 353 0.08 -4.18 -10.26
C TYR A 353 0.06 -5.63 -10.72
N SER A 354 0.77 -6.51 -10.02
CA SER A 354 1.10 -7.85 -10.53
C SER A 354 1.21 -8.89 -9.43
N GLY A 355 0.63 -10.06 -9.70
CA GLY A 355 0.43 -11.16 -8.76
C GLY A 355 -0.58 -12.16 -9.32
N PHE A 356 -1.10 -13.02 -8.46
CA PHE A 356 -2.36 -13.70 -8.72
C PHE A 356 -3.49 -12.66 -8.88
N PHE A 357 -3.52 -11.67 -7.98
CA PHE A 357 -4.21 -10.40 -8.16
C PHE A 357 -3.24 -9.29 -8.58
N GLY A 358 -3.76 -8.27 -9.27
CA GLY A 358 -3.16 -6.94 -9.29
C GLY A 358 -3.52 -6.18 -8.02
N THR A 359 -4.83 -5.98 -7.80
CA THR A 359 -5.35 -5.12 -6.74
C THR A 359 -6.39 -5.87 -5.89
N VAL A 360 -6.12 -5.98 -4.59
CA VAL A 360 -7.06 -6.45 -3.56
C VAL A 360 -7.37 -5.29 -2.63
N ASP A 361 -8.62 -4.86 -2.57
CA ASP A 361 -9.08 -3.71 -1.77
C ASP A 361 -10.61 -3.75 -1.61
N SER A 362 -11.16 -2.93 -0.71
CA SER A 362 -12.58 -2.59 -0.62
C SER A 362 -12.78 -1.47 0.42
N ALA A 363 -13.96 -0.86 0.42
CA ALA A 363 -14.37 0.11 1.44
C ALA A 363 -14.55 -0.45 2.87
N THR A 364 -14.58 -1.78 3.07
CA THR A 364 -14.83 -2.43 4.38
C THR A 364 -13.70 -3.41 4.77
N PRO A 365 -13.10 -3.31 5.97
CA PRO A 365 -12.09 -4.26 6.42
C PRO A 365 -12.75 -5.53 6.98
N SER A 366 -12.83 -6.59 6.18
CA SER A 366 -13.38 -7.90 6.61
C SER A 366 -12.94 -9.13 5.78
N ARG A 367 -12.13 -8.97 4.72
CA ARG A 367 -11.78 -10.09 3.83
C ARG A 367 -10.49 -10.80 4.24
N SER A 368 -10.36 -12.07 3.85
CA SER A 368 -9.10 -12.80 3.97
C SER A 368 -8.70 -13.59 2.73
N ILE A 369 -7.39 -13.75 2.53
CA ILE A 369 -6.80 -14.72 1.60
C ILE A 369 -5.94 -15.64 2.45
N ARG A 370 -6.39 -16.89 2.66
CA ARG A 370 -5.74 -17.77 3.62
C ARG A 370 -5.54 -19.21 3.16
N ASP A 371 -4.56 -19.87 3.79
CA ASP A 371 -4.30 -21.31 3.67
C ASP A 371 -4.10 -21.76 2.20
N ILE A 372 -3.32 -21.00 1.41
CA ILE A 372 -3.00 -21.29 -0.01
C ILE A 372 -1.50 -21.52 -0.18
N ASN A 373 -1.14 -22.55 -0.94
CA ASN A 373 0.22 -22.78 -1.41
C ASN A 373 0.37 -22.33 -2.89
N PHE A 374 1.27 -21.40 -3.17
CA PHE A 374 1.58 -20.97 -4.54
C PHE A 374 2.88 -21.61 -5.04
N GLY A 375 2.82 -22.36 -6.14
CA GLY A 375 3.97 -23.01 -6.79
C GLY A 375 4.50 -24.26 -6.08
N MET A 376 3.78 -24.79 -5.09
CA MET A 376 4.14 -26.04 -4.40
C MET A 376 3.58 -27.24 -5.15
N ASN A 377 4.44 -28.17 -5.54
CA ASN A 377 4.01 -29.47 -6.07
C ASN A 377 3.46 -30.33 -4.91
N PRO A 378 2.16 -30.71 -4.92
CA PRO A 378 1.54 -31.46 -3.82
C PRO A 378 2.08 -32.89 -3.67
N ALA A 379 2.80 -33.41 -4.68
CA ALA A 379 3.46 -34.73 -4.58
C ALA A 379 4.80 -34.69 -3.83
N THR A 380 5.44 -33.52 -3.69
CA THR A 380 6.77 -33.36 -3.06
C THR A 380 6.79 -32.39 -1.89
N ASN A 381 5.78 -31.53 -1.74
CA ASN A 381 5.74 -30.40 -0.79
C ASN A 381 6.92 -29.42 -0.96
N ASP A 382 7.37 -29.26 -2.20
CA ASP A 382 8.48 -28.39 -2.60
C ASP A 382 8.09 -27.63 -3.88
N TYR A 383 8.92 -26.67 -4.30
CA TYR A 383 8.72 -25.91 -5.53
C TYR A 383 8.59 -26.82 -6.76
N ASP A 384 7.58 -26.57 -7.59
CA ASP A 384 7.25 -27.37 -8.77
C ASP A 384 8.28 -27.31 -9.91
N GLY A 385 9.23 -26.36 -9.87
CA GLY A 385 10.25 -26.16 -10.90
C GLY A 385 9.78 -25.36 -12.12
N VAL A 386 8.50 -24.95 -12.17
CA VAL A 386 7.82 -24.41 -13.36
C VAL A 386 7.18 -23.04 -13.11
N SER A 387 6.54 -22.86 -11.95
CA SER A 387 5.76 -21.66 -11.64
C SER A 387 6.66 -20.43 -11.53
N THR A 388 6.28 -19.33 -12.17
CA THR A 388 7.12 -18.11 -12.20
C THR A 388 6.26 -16.85 -12.17
N LEU A 389 6.77 -15.79 -11.54
CA LEU A 389 6.21 -14.44 -11.67
C LEU A 389 7.33 -13.50 -12.12
N LYS A 390 7.28 -13.05 -13.38
CA LYS A 390 8.39 -12.33 -14.02
C LYS A 390 7.94 -11.03 -14.70
N ALA A 391 8.21 -9.90 -14.07
CA ALA A 391 8.06 -8.61 -14.72
C ALA A 391 9.21 -8.36 -15.69
N SER A 392 8.88 -7.98 -16.92
CA SER A 392 9.84 -7.67 -17.99
C SER A 392 9.47 -6.41 -18.78
N THR A 393 8.51 -5.62 -18.30
CA THR A 393 8.00 -4.43 -19.00
C THR A 393 7.97 -3.22 -18.07
N ASP A 394 8.21 -2.03 -18.63
CA ASP A 394 8.32 -0.76 -17.89
C ASP A 394 7.01 -0.31 -17.24
N ALA A 395 5.89 -0.90 -17.65
CA ALA A 395 4.57 -0.65 -17.09
C ALA A 395 4.40 -1.24 -15.69
N VAL A 396 5.15 -2.28 -15.33
CA VAL A 396 5.08 -2.93 -14.02
C VAL A 396 5.79 -2.08 -12.96
N LYS A 397 5.17 -1.94 -11.79
CA LYS A 397 5.69 -1.14 -10.67
C LYS A 397 5.64 -1.88 -9.35
N ARG A 398 4.66 -2.77 -9.17
CA ARG A 398 4.38 -3.45 -7.91
C ARG A 398 4.10 -4.93 -8.09
N LEU A 399 4.90 -5.78 -7.46
CA LEU A 399 4.83 -7.25 -7.56
C LEU A 399 4.67 -7.90 -6.18
N GLY A 400 3.73 -8.84 -6.08
CA GLY A 400 3.70 -9.88 -5.05
C GLY A 400 2.75 -11.00 -5.44
N ILE A 401 2.97 -12.24 -4.98
CA ILE A 401 2.20 -13.39 -5.47
C ILE A 401 0.73 -13.29 -5.12
N VAL A 402 0.39 -12.71 -3.97
CA VAL A 402 -1.00 -12.39 -3.64
C VAL A 402 -1.45 -11.20 -4.47
N ALA A 403 -0.81 -10.02 -4.29
CA ALA A 403 -1.20 -8.82 -5.04
C ALA A 403 -0.05 -7.84 -5.31
N GLY A 404 -0.15 -7.08 -6.40
CA GLY A 404 0.69 -5.88 -6.58
C GLY A 404 0.36 -4.77 -5.58
N TYR A 405 -0.92 -4.58 -5.27
CA TYR A 405 -1.42 -3.73 -4.20
C TYR A 405 -2.44 -4.47 -3.34
N LEU A 406 -2.20 -4.49 -2.03
CA LEU A 406 -2.99 -5.20 -1.04
C LEU A 406 -3.50 -4.22 0.01
N SER A 407 -4.81 -4.10 0.18
CA SER A 407 -5.44 -3.18 1.12
C SER A 407 -6.63 -3.81 1.85
N ASN A 408 -6.84 -3.41 3.11
CA ASN A 408 -8.00 -3.77 3.94
C ASN A 408 -8.27 -5.29 4.00
N CYS A 409 -7.23 -6.11 4.12
CA CYS A 409 -7.23 -7.56 3.89
C CYS A 409 -6.28 -8.31 4.84
N ASP A 410 -6.74 -9.45 5.37
CA ASP A 410 -5.92 -10.39 6.14
C ASP A 410 -5.35 -11.48 5.23
N VAL A 411 -4.02 -11.61 5.18
CA VAL A 411 -3.32 -12.70 4.50
C VAL A 411 -2.79 -13.67 5.55
N VAL A 412 -3.28 -14.91 5.58
CA VAL A 412 -3.03 -15.84 6.70
C VAL A 412 -2.55 -17.19 6.18
N CYS A 413 -1.43 -17.71 6.68
CA CYS A 413 -0.91 -19.04 6.31
C CYS A 413 -0.75 -19.26 4.78
N VAL A 414 -0.45 -18.19 4.04
CA VAL A 414 -0.12 -18.27 2.61
C VAL A 414 1.37 -18.57 2.44
N ASN A 415 1.69 -19.58 1.64
CA ASN A 415 3.05 -20.03 1.37
C ASN A 415 3.44 -19.77 -0.08
N ASN A 416 4.53 -19.02 -0.30
CA ASN A 416 5.06 -18.75 -1.64
C ASN A 416 6.29 -19.61 -1.94
N TYR A 417 6.19 -20.50 -2.92
CA TYR A 417 7.33 -21.22 -3.50
C TYR A 417 7.79 -20.58 -4.83
N ILE A 418 6.97 -19.70 -5.42
CA ILE A 418 7.22 -19.13 -6.75
C ILE A 418 8.40 -18.14 -6.67
N PRO A 419 9.45 -18.29 -7.49
CA PRO A 419 10.46 -17.26 -7.67
C PRO A 419 9.83 -16.05 -8.38
N LEU A 420 9.97 -14.89 -7.73
CA LEU A 420 9.59 -13.59 -8.28
C LEU A 420 10.84 -12.95 -8.89
N THR A 421 10.69 -12.35 -10.07
CA THR A 421 11.77 -11.61 -10.72
C THR A 421 11.26 -10.32 -11.35
N ASP A 422 11.90 -9.20 -11.02
CA ASP A 422 11.73 -7.96 -11.77
C ASP A 422 12.96 -7.73 -12.66
N ALA A 423 12.74 -7.70 -13.97
CA ALA A 423 13.73 -7.39 -15.00
C ALA A 423 13.31 -6.16 -15.84
N SER A 424 12.40 -5.32 -15.33
CA SER A 424 11.90 -4.13 -16.01
C SER A 424 12.97 -3.03 -16.17
N THR A 425 12.72 -2.14 -17.13
CA THR A 425 13.46 -0.90 -17.34
C THR A 425 12.62 0.34 -16.99
N SER A 426 11.63 0.16 -16.08
CA SER A 426 10.67 1.20 -15.67
C SER A 426 11.28 2.53 -15.21
N ALA A 427 10.68 3.63 -15.63
CA ALA A 427 10.94 4.97 -15.09
C ALA A 427 10.16 5.28 -13.79
N SER A 428 9.60 4.27 -13.12
CA SER A 428 8.91 4.39 -11.83
C SER A 428 9.51 3.48 -10.76
N ASP A 429 9.43 3.91 -9.50
CA ASP A 429 9.78 3.13 -8.31
C ASP A 429 9.27 1.68 -8.36
N VAL A 430 10.17 0.73 -8.08
CA VAL A 430 9.91 -0.72 -8.08
C VAL A 430 9.65 -1.21 -6.67
N MET A 431 8.45 -1.73 -6.40
CA MET A 431 8.01 -2.21 -5.08
C MET A 431 7.69 -3.71 -5.16
N PHE A 432 8.35 -4.54 -4.36
CA PHE A 432 8.47 -5.96 -4.65
C PHE A 432 8.54 -6.76 -3.35
N GLY A 433 7.68 -7.77 -3.17
CA GLY A 433 7.66 -8.64 -1.98
C GLY A 433 6.85 -9.90 -2.23
N ALA A 434 7.14 -11.03 -1.55
CA ALA A 434 6.50 -12.31 -1.90
C ALA A 434 4.97 -12.26 -1.80
N ILE A 435 4.42 -11.55 -0.80
CA ILE A 435 2.98 -11.38 -0.66
C ILE A 435 2.51 -10.14 -1.44
N ALA A 436 3.14 -8.98 -1.22
CA ALA A 436 2.69 -7.73 -1.81
C ALA A 436 3.80 -6.79 -2.28
N GLY A 437 3.57 -6.12 -3.41
CA GLY A 437 4.44 -5.02 -3.84
C GLY A 437 4.33 -3.82 -2.90
N ARG A 438 3.09 -3.38 -2.62
CA ARG A 438 2.77 -2.35 -1.61
C ARG A 438 1.48 -2.68 -0.87
N THR A 439 1.40 -2.33 0.42
CA THR A 439 0.14 -2.39 1.18
C THR A 439 -0.61 -1.05 1.22
N GLY A 440 -1.84 -1.05 1.74
CA GLY A 440 -2.70 0.11 1.98
C GLY A 440 -3.71 -0.19 3.10
N GLY A 441 -4.27 0.83 3.75
CA GLY A 441 -5.34 0.62 4.74
C GLY A 441 -4.93 -0.28 5.92
N LEU A 442 -5.82 -1.14 6.40
CA LEU A 442 -5.49 -2.13 7.44
C LEU A 442 -5.13 -3.48 6.80
N VAL A 443 -3.89 -3.93 6.92
CA VAL A 443 -3.45 -5.23 6.35
C VAL A 443 -2.74 -6.05 7.41
N ASN A 444 -3.20 -7.28 7.62
CA ASN A 444 -2.52 -8.23 8.49
C ASN A 444 -1.88 -9.35 7.66
N ILE A 445 -0.65 -9.75 7.97
CA ILE A 445 0.06 -10.86 7.31
C ILE A 445 0.53 -11.82 8.41
N ILE A 446 -0.08 -12.99 8.53
CA ILE A 446 0.01 -13.84 9.73
C ILE A 446 0.39 -15.28 9.34
N GLY A 447 1.49 -15.80 9.88
CA GLY A 447 1.91 -17.20 9.69
C GLY A 447 2.27 -17.59 8.25
N CYS A 448 2.51 -16.61 7.39
CA CYS A 448 2.86 -16.81 5.98
C CYS A 448 4.35 -17.16 5.81
N ASN A 449 4.69 -17.95 4.79
CA ASN A 449 6.08 -18.36 4.51
C ASN A 449 6.50 -17.99 3.09
N ASN A 450 7.75 -17.55 2.91
CA ASN A 450 8.34 -17.38 1.59
C ASN A 450 9.55 -18.31 1.41
N TYR A 451 9.43 -19.26 0.48
CA TYR A 451 10.51 -20.12 -0.02
C TYR A 451 11.05 -19.61 -1.37
N GLY A 452 10.21 -18.89 -2.14
CA GLY A 452 10.55 -18.34 -3.44
C GLY A 452 11.68 -17.31 -3.40
N THR A 453 12.55 -17.32 -4.41
CA THR A 453 13.58 -16.29 -4.57
C THR A 453 12.96 -14.97 -5.03
N MET A 454 13.33 -13.89 -4.36
CA MET A 454 12.92 -12.52 -4.61
C MET A 454 14.07 -11.78 -5.31
N ASP A 455 14.11 -11.80 -6.65
CA ASP A 455 15.22 -11.24 -7.45
C ASP A 455 14.85 -9.94 -8.19
N CYS A 456 15.34 -8.80 -7.71
CA CYS A 456 15.29 -7.54 -8.46
C CYS A 456 16.52 -7.41 -9.36
N SER A 457 16.34 -7.62 -10.66
CA SER A 457 17.34 -7.43 -11.72
C SER A 457 17.12 -6.17 -12.57
N ALA A 458 16.10 -5.35 -12.25
CA ALA A 458 15.80 -4.09 -12.92
C ALA A 458 17.00 -3.11 -12.89
N THR A 459 17.30 -2.43 -14.01
CA THR A 459 18.48 -1.55 -14.17
C THR A 459 18.13 -0.05 -14.12
N THR A 460 17.03 0.29 -13.44
CA THR A 460 16.34 1.58 -13.46
C THR A 460 16.86 2.57 -12.42
N THR A 461 16.97 3.86 -12.76
CA THR A 461 17.56 4.92 -11.90
C THR A 461 16.65 5.44 -10.78
N VAL A 462 15.54 4.73 -10.53
CA VAL A 462 14.49 5.01 -9.54
C VAL A 462 14.72 4.20 -8.25
N ALA A 463 13.89 4.38 -7.22
CA ALA A 463 14.06 3.61 -6.00
C ALA A 463 13.57 2.16 -6.15
N HIS A 464 14.24 1.24 -5.45
CA HIS A 464 13.95 -0.18 -5.38
C HIS A 464 13.63 -0.57 -3.94
N TYR A 465 12.46 -1.15 -3.71
CA TYR A 465 11.99 -1.61 -2.41
C TYR A 465 11.74 -3.12 -2.50
N ILE A 466 12.70 -3.90 -2.00
CA ILE A 466 12.79 -5.36 -2.18
C ILE A 466 12.57 -6.03 -0.81
N GLY A 467 11.35 -6.49 -0.55
CA GLY A 467 10.99 -7.24 0.65
C GLY A 467 11.00 -8.75 0.38
N GLY A 468 11.21 -9.56 1.43
CA GLY A 468 10.82 -10.97 1.39
C GLY A 468 9.30 -11.15 1.42
N PHE A 469 8.55 -10.28 2.10
CA PHE A 469 7.08 -10.29 2.11
C PHE A 469 6.46 -9.05 1.46
N VAL A 470 6.93 -7.85 1.80
CA VAL A 470 6.35 -6.59 1.33
C VAL A 470 7.43 -5.59 0.89
N GLY A 471 7.28 -5.03 -0.33
CA GLY A 471 8.16 -3.97 -0.82
C GLY A 471 8.02 -2.68 0.00
N VAL A 472 6.84 -2.03 -0.07
CA VAL A 472 6.52 -0.85 0.74
C VAL A 472 5.30 -1.11 1.62
N PHE A 473 5.47 -1.00 2.94
CA PHE A 473 4.35 -1.13 3.87
C PHE A 473 3.72 0.22 4.18
N ASP A 474 2.44 0.39 3.88
CA ASP A 474 1.69 1.66 3.98
C ASP A 474 0.29 1.43 4.58
N GLY A 475 0.26 0.76 5.74
CA GLY A 475 -0.98 0.45 6.44
C GLY A 475 -0.92 0.82 7.92
N ASP A 476 -1.92 1.57 8.38
CA ASP A 476 -2.05 2.02 9.76
C ASP A 476 -2.66 0.92 10.64
N GLY A 477 -2.16 0.78 11.87
CA GLY A 477 -2.62 -0.23 12.84
C GLY A 477 -2.39 -1.69 12.44
N SER A 478 -1.59 -1.91 11.39
CA SER A 478 -1.38 -3.19 10.71
C SER A 478 -0.40 -4.11 11.43
N LEU A 479 -0.53 -5.43 11.21
CA LEU A 479 0.27 -6.47 11.88
C LEU A 479 0.92 -7.44 10.88
N ILE A 480 2.21 -7.69 11.02
CA ILE A 480 2.89 -8.87 10.48
C ILE A 480 3.27 -9.77 11.66
N ASP A 481 2.79 -11.02 11.70
CA ASP A 481 2.94 -11.92 12.86
C ASP A 481 3.42 -13.31 12.43
N LYS A 482 4.53 -13.79 12.99
CA LYS A 482 5.04 -15.16 12.81
C LYS A 482 5.30 -15.60 11.35
N CYS A 483 5.59 -14.65 10.48
CA CYS A 483 5.98 -14.93 9.08
C CYS A 483 7.47 -15.28 8.96
N VAL A 484 7.82 -16.22 8.08
CA VAL A 484 9.21 -16.67 7.89
C VAL A 484 9.66 -16.53 6.43
N ASN A 485 10.80 -15.88 6.21
CA ASN A 485 11.45 -15.83 4.90
C ASN A 485 12.62 -16.82 4.84
N TYR A 486 12.47 -17.90 4.07
CA TYR A 486 13.52 -18.84 3.69
C TYR A 486 14.16 -18.48 2.34
N GLY A 487 13.42 -17.80 1.47
CA GLY A 487 13.86 -17.43 0.12
C GLY A 487 14.97 -16.38 0.10
N THR A 488 15.79 -16.40 -0.96
CA THR A 488 16.81 -15.36 -1.20
C THR A 488 16.18 -14.04 -1.60
N VAL A 489 16.55 -12.92 -0.96
CA VAL A 489 16.05 -11.56 -1.26
C VAL A 489 17.18 -10.67 -1.76
N ARG A 490 17.18 -10.31 -3.06
CA ARG A 490 18.36 -9.67 -3.66
C ARG A 490 18.13 -8.60 -4.70
N LYS A 491 19.14 -7.72 -4.80
CA LYS A 491 19.40 -6.89 -5.97
C LYS A 491 20.52 -7.50 -6.81
N SER A 492 20.19 -8.07 -7.98
CA SER A 492 21.15 -8.83 -8.79
C SER A 492 21.81 -8.07 -9.93
N LYS A 493 21.33 -6.86 -10.27
CA LYS A 493 21.95 -5.99 -11.27
C LYS A 493 22.04 -4.54 -10.79
N SER A 494 23.06 -3.86 -11.28
CA SER A 494 23.23 -2.43 -11.06
C SER A 494 22.32 -1.62 -11.99
N ALA A 495 21.75 -0.55 -11.45
CA ALA A 495 21.14 0.52 -12.22
C ALA A 495 22.11 1.69 -12.35
N GLY A 496 22.04 2.43 -13.45
CA GLY A 496 22.89 3.59 -13.71
C GLY A 496 22.54 4.86 -12.92
N GLY A 497 22.36 4.78 -11.59
CA GLY A 497 22.44 5.93 -10.67
C GLY A 497 21.17 6.35 -9.90
N LYS A 498 21.38 7.29 -8.97
CA LYS A 498 20.47 8.16 -8.18
C LYS A 498 19.30 7.58 -7.38
N GLY A 499 18.76 6.41 -7.69
CA GLY A 499 17.68 5.78 -6.92
C GLY A 499 18.11 5.38 -5.49
N ASN A 500 17.16 5.12 -4.59
CA ASN A 500 17.45 4.49 -3.29
C ASN A 500 17.24 2.97 -3.38
N THR A 501 18.06 2.17 -2.72
CA THR A 501 17.85 0.71 -2.61
C THR A 501 17.54 0.35 -1.16
N PHE A 502 16.39 -0.25 -0.93
CA PHE A 502 15.99 -0.78 0.37
C PHE A 502 15.70 -2.27 0.25
N ILE A 503 16.29 -3.07 1.14
CA ILE A 503 16.12 -4.53 1.14
C ILE A 503 15.78 -5.00 2.55
N GLY A 504 14.74 -5.83 2.69
CA GLY A 504 14.37 -6.41 3.98
C GLY A 504 13.89 -7.85 3.83
N GLY A 505 14.30 -8.75 4.72
CA GLY A 505 13.82 -10.14 4.69
C GLY A 505 12.32 -10.28 4.93
N ILE A 506 11.67 -9.28 5.55
CA ILE A 506 10.21 -9.20 5.65
C ILE A 506 9.69 -7.96 4.91
N VAL A 507 10.09 -6.76 5.32
CA VAL A 507 9.62 -5.48 4.74
C VAL A 507 10.80 -4.66 4.23
N ALA A 508 10.78 -4.20 2.99
CA ALA A 508 11.88 -3.35 2.50
C ALA A 508 11.86 -1.96 3.15
N ARG A 509 10.69 -1.31 3.21
CA ARG A 509 10.54 0.01 3.85
C ARG A 509 9.09 0.29 4.30
N SER A 510 8.95 0.99 5.42
CA SER A 510 7.67 1.63 5.79
C SER A 510 7.42 2.94 5.04
N ALA A 511 6.17 3.24 4.74
CA ALA A 511 5.79 4.49 4.09
C ALA A 511 5.91 5.70 5.03
N SER A 512 6.05 6.87 4.41
CA SER A 512 6.04 8.15 5.12
C SER A 512 4.65 8.44 5.67
N GLY A 513 4.46 8.21 6.97
CA GLY A 513 3.22 8.48 7.68
C GLY A 513 2.47 7.24 8.18
N ALA A 514 2.94 6.03 7.85
CA ALA A 514 2.42 4.78 8.41
C ALA A 514 2.61 4.74 9.93
N LYS A 515 1.57 4.34 10.67
CA LYS A 515 1.49 4.38 12.14
C LYS A 515 1.07 3.05 12.75
N GLY A 516 1.69 2.68 13.86
CA GLY A 516 1.32 1.49 14.62
C GLY A 516 1.55 0.16 13.90
N LEU A 517 2.44 0.11 12.89
CA LEU A 517 2.83 -1.14 12.25
C LEU A 517 3.56 -2.03 13.27
N GLN A 518 3.02 -3.21 13.54
CA GLN A 518 3.68 -4.22 14.37
C GLN A 518 4.26 -5.31 13.48
N ILE A 519 5.53 -5.66 13.68
CA ILE A 519 6.17 -6.85 13.10
C ILE A 519 6.60 -7.72 14.28
N ARG A 520 6.05 -8.93 14.42
CA ARG A 520 6.16 -9.74 15.64
C ARG A 520 6.52 -11.19 15.36
N GLY A 521 7.53 -11.71 16.04
CA GLY A 521 7.94 -13.12 15.91
C GLY A 521 8.31 -13.53 14.48
N CYS A 522 8.63 -12.55 13.61
CA CYS A 522 8.99 -12.81 12.22
C CYS A 522 10.46 -13.21 12.12
N VAL A 523 10.75 -14.17 11.25
CA VAL A 523 12.10 -14.73 11.11
C VAL A 523 12.59 -14.57 9.67
N ASN A 524 13.84 -14.14 9.51
CA ASN A 524 14.57 -14.35 8.28
C ASN A 524 15.59 -15.48 8.43
N ASN A 525 15.52 -16.44 7.52
CA ASN A 525 16.41 -17.59 7.39
C ASN A 525 17.10 -17.61 6.00
N GLY A 526 16.59 -16.81 5.04
CA GLY A 526 17.15 -16.69 3.70
C GLY A 526 18.31 -15.69 3.57
N TRP A 527 19.07 -15.81 2.47
CA TRP A 527 20.12 -14.85 2.10
C TRP A 527 19.51 -13.50 1.69
N ILE A 528 20.08 -12.40 2.15
CA ILE A 528 19.67 -11.03 1.79
C ILE A 528 20.86 -10.22 1.31
N GLY A 529 20.73 -9.46 0.22
CA GLY A 529 21.86 -8.62 -0.21
C GLY A 529 21.87 -8.11 -1.66
N THR A 530 23.07 -7.77 -2.12
CA THR A 530 23.31 -7.20 -3.45
C THR A 530 24.43 -7.94 -4.18
N THR A 531 24.12 -8.69 -5.25
CA THR A 531 25.14 -9.55 -5.94
C THR A 531 25.83 -8.85 -7.13
N ALA A 532 25.65 -7.54 -7.30
CA ALA A 532 26.26 -6.75 -8.37
C ALA A 532 26.61 -5.34 -7.87
N ASN A 533 27.43 -4.61 -8.62
CA ASN A 533 27.94 -3.26 -8.32
C ASN A 533 26.84 -2.18 -8.21
N VAL A 534 25.95 -2.24 -7.22
CA VAL A 534 24.79 -1.33 -7.10
C VAL A 534 25.25 0.13 -7.04
N GLN A 535 24.59 0.99 -7.82
CA GLN A 535 24.70 2.45 -7.71
C GLN A 535 23.35 2.99 -7.26
N ALA A 536 23.30 3.47 -6.03
CA ALA A 536 22.10 3.99 -5.41
C ALA A 536 22.47 5.08 -4.42
N LYS A 537 21.72 6.18 -4.38
CA LYS A 537 21.92 7.31 -3.47
C LYS A 537 22.05 6.85 -2.01
N GLN A 538 21.18 5.94 -1.58
CA GLN A 538 21.18 5.30 -0.26
C GLN A 538 20.99 3.79 -0.42
N ILE A 539 21.59 3.00 0.46
CA ILE A 539 21.43 1.55 0.51
C ILE A 539 21.20 1.13 1.96
N TYR A 540 19.98 0.69 2.28
CA TYR A 540 19.66 0.17 3.62
C TYR A 540 19.13 -1.26 3.55
N ILE A 541 19.77 -2.15 4.30
CA ILE A 541 19.50 -3.60 4.29
C ILE A 541 19.29 -4.08 5.72
N GLY A 542 18.16 -4.73 5.99
CA GLY A 542 17.86 -5.33 7.29
C GLY A 542 17.40 -6.78 7.14
N GLY A 543 17.72 -7.65 8.10
CA GLY A 543 17.17 -9.01 8.10
C GLY A 543 15.63 -9.02 8.17
N ILE A 544 15.03 -8.03 8.82
CA ILE A 544 13.58 -7.89 8.94
C ILE A 544 13.08 -6.66 8.16
N LEU A 545 13.65 -5.48 8.46
CA LEU A 545 13.21 -4.19 7.91
C LEU A 545 14.38 -3.42 7.27
N GLY A 546 14.31 -3.11 5.98
CA GLY A 546 15.35 -2.31 5.31
C GLY A 546 15.43 -0.87 5.84
N MET A 547 14.31 -0.15 5.86
CA MET A 547 14.25 1.22 6.39
C MET A 547 12.94 1.53 7.10
N ASP A 548 13.04 2.09 8.30
CA ASP A 548 11.98 2.88 8.91
C ASP A 548 12.00 4.33 8.38
N ASN A 549 10.89 4.76 7.77
CA ASN A 549 10.62 6.12 7.31
C ASN A 549 9.35 6.72 7.96
N GLY A 550 8.96 6.25 9.15
CA GLY A 550 7.76 6.70 9.87
C GLY A 550 7.93 8.11 10.42
N SER A 551 7.57 9.13 9.64
CA SER A 551 7.50 10.54 10.05
C SER A 551 6.08 10.90 10.52
N GLY A 552 5.91 11.35 11.77
CA GLY A 552 4.66 12.03 12.20
C GLY A 552 3.97 11.54 13.48
N SER A 553 4.65 10.84 14.38
CA SER A 553 4.18 10.58 15.76
C SER A 553 5.24 11.07 16.74
N THR A 554 4.80 11.63 17.87
CA THR A 554 5.65 12.02 19.01
C THR A 554 5.23 11.35 20.31
N THR A 555 4.25 10.44 20.28
CA THR A 555 3.65 9.83 21.48
C THR A 555 3.76 8.31 21.49
N GLU A 556 3.58 7.65 20.34
CA GLU A 556 3.68 6.19 20.21
C GLU A 556 4.55 5.79 18.99
N PRO A 557 5.26 4.65 19.03
CA PRO A 557 6.06 4.17 17.91
C PRO A 557 5.23 4.00 16.63
N ASN A 558 5.74 4.54 15.52
CA ASN A 558 5.16 4.30 14.19
C ASN A 558 5.36 2.85 13.76
N ILE A 559 6.45 2.22 14.21
CA ILE A 559 6.77 0.83 13.95
C ILE A 559 7.27 0.18 15.24
N THR A 560 6.79 -1.03 15.53
CA THR A 560 7.33 -1.89 16.59
C THR A 560 7.77 -3.22 15.99
N LEU A 561 9.05 -3.57 16.12
CA LEU A 561 9.57 -4.91 15.88
C LEU A 561 9.69 -5.61 17.23
N MET A 562 9.08 -6.78 17.40
CA MET A 562 9.06 -7.49 18.69
C MET A 562 9.29 -9.00 18.53
N GLY A 563 10.33 -9.56 19.15
CA GLY A 563 10.60 -10.99 19.07
C GLY A 563 11.05 -11.47 17.69
N CYS A 564 11.44 -10.56 16.79
CA CYS A 564 11.87 -10.91 15.42
C CYS A 564 13.34 -11.34 15.40
N ALA A 565 13.68 -12.28 14.52
CA ALA A 565 15.02 -12.85 14.43
C ALA A 565 15.57 -12.94 13.01
N ASN A 566 16.89 -12.86 12.87
CA ASN A 566 17.63 -13.27 11.69
C ASN A 566 18.50 -14.47 12.10
N GLU A 567 18.19 -15.68 11.63
CA GLU A 567 18.74 -16.94 12.15
C GLU A 567 20.11 -17.32 11.56
N ASP A 568 20.80 -18.29 12.16
CA ASP A 568 22.20 -18.66 11.86
C ASP A 568 22.52 -18.88 10.36
N GLN A 569 21.59 -19.46 9.59
CA GLN A 569 21.79 -19.72 8.16
C GLN A 569 21.55 -18.47 7.28
N ALA A 570 20.92 -17.43 7.82
CA ALA A 570 20.71 -16.18 7.12
C ALA A 570 22.03 -15.41 7.00
N ILE A 571 22.34 -15.02 5.77
CA ILE A 571 23.51 -14.19 5.46
C ILE A 571 23.00 -12.87 4.88
N ILE A 572 23.39 -11.76 5.50
CA ILE A 572 23.20 -10.42 4.96
C ILE A 572 24.53 -9.97 4.34
N ASP A 573 24.55 -9.77 3.02
CA ASP A 573 25.78 -9.58 2.25
C ASP A 573 25.70 -8.42 1.26
N VAL A 574 26.53 -7.41 1.47
CA VAL A 574 26.81 -6.39 0.46
C VAL A 574 27.99 -6.84 -0.39
N THR A 575 27.69 -7.45 -1.54
CA THR A 575 28.73 -8.04 -2.38
C THR A 575 29.53 -6.97 -3.14
N SER A 576 28.96 -5.87 -3.64
CA SER A 576 29.77 -4.73 -4.14
C SER A 576 28.97 -3.45 -4.44
N LEU A 577 29.56 -2.27 -4.17
CA LEU A 577 28.93 -0.96 -4.43
C LEU A 577 29.88 -0.04 -5.20
N SER A 578 29.42 0.50 -6.33
CA SER A 578 30.30 1.36 -7.13
C SER A 578 30.16 2.85 -6.83
N LYS A 579 28.95 3.36 -6.53
CA LYS A 579 28.71 4.72 -5.98
C LYS A 579 27.39 4.79 -5.21
N ALA A 580 27.48 5.13 -3.93
CA ALA A 580 26.39 5.75 -3.17
C ALA A 580 26.76 7.20 -2.83
N THR A 581 25.82 8.00 -2.33
CA THR A 581 26.07 9.43 -2.05
C THR A 581 25.57 9.91 -0.69
N ASN A 582 24.68 9.16 -0.03
CA ASN A 582 24.00 9.53 1.22
C ASN A 582 24.05 8.40 2.27
N GLY A 583 25.07 7.53 2.18
CA GLY A 583 25.39 6.50 3.17
C GLY A 583 24.82 5.10 2.90
N VAL A 584 25.47 4.11 3.50
CA VAL A 584 25.09 2.67 3.48
C VAL A 584 24.85 2.23 4.92
N GLY A 585 23.78 1.48 5.17
CA GLY A 585 23.40 0.98 6.51
C GLY A 585 22.90 -0.45 6.44
N VAL A 586 23.60 -1.38 7.09
CA VAL A 586 23.31 -2.82 7.05
C VAL A 586 23.17 -3.33 8.48
N GLY A 587 22.01 -3.91 8.81
CA GLY A 587 21.73 -4.47 10.14
C GLY A 587 21.20 -5.89 10.06
N GLY A 588 21.51 -6.74 11.05
CA GLY A 588 20.89 -8.07 11.17
C GLY A 588 19.37 -8.02 11.28
N ILE A 589 18.79 -6.93 11.79
CA ILE A 589 17.34 -6.72 11.90
C ILE A 589 16.88 -5.49 11.09
N LEU A 590 17.55 -4.35 11.26
CA LEU A 590 17.13 -3.05 10.71
C LEU A 590 18.25 -2.37 9.91
N GLY A 591 18.04 -2.05 8.64
CA GLY A 591 19.05 -1.31 7.86
C GLY A 591 19.22 0.14 8.35
N LYS A 592 18.11 0.88 8.50
CA LYS A 592 18.10 2.22 9.08
C LYS A 592 16.84 2.56 9.90
N GLY A 593 17.05 3.03 11.13
CA GLY A 593 16.05 3.73 11.95
C GLY A 593 16.09 5.24 11.72
N SER A 594 15.00 5.83 11.23
CA SER A 594 14.93 7.29 10.98
C SER A 594 13.58 7.95 11.29
N GLY A 595 12.57 7.18 11.71
CA GLY A 595 11.31 7.65 12.24
C GLY A 595 11.22 7.45 13.75
N PHE A 596 10.03 7.10 14.23
CA PHE A 596 9.79 6.61 15.59
C PHE A 596 9.62 5.09 15.53
N SER A 597 10.68 4.35 15.87
CA SER A 597 10.69 2.88 15.87
C SER A 597 11.14 2.31 17.19
N LYS A 598 10.52 1.20 17.60
CA LYS A 598 10.94 0.40 18.75
C LYS A 598 11.30 -1.01 18.31
N LEU A 599 12.52 -1.45 18.61
CA LEU A 599 12.95 -2.84 18.50
C LEU A 599 12.98 -3.40 19.92
N LEU A 600 12.23 -4.47 20.18
CA LEU A 600 12.08 -5.06 21.50
C LEU A 600 12.31 -6.58 21.45
N ASN A 601 13.29 -7.07 22.19
CA ASN A 601 13.64 -8.50 22.20
C ASN A 601 13.90 -9.01 20.76
N CYS A 602 14.76 -8.35 19.99
CA CYS A 602 15.10 -8.74 18.61
C CYS A 602 16.49 -9.36 18.53
N TYR A 603 16.65 -10.41 17.71
CA TYR A 603 17.82 -11.30 17.75
C TYR A 603 18.51 -11.42 16.39
N ASN A 604 19.80 -11.09 16.31
CA ASN A 604 20.60 -11.47 15.15
C ASN A 604 21.53 -12.63 15.50
N TYR A 605 21.22 -13.80 14.96
CA TYR A 605 22.08 -14.98 14.98
C TYR A 605 22.75 -15.23 13.62
N GLY A 606 22.19 -14.72 12.53
CA GLY A 606 22.77 -14.79 11.19
C GLY A 606 24.00 -13.89 10.98
N THR A 607 24.74 -14.14 9.90
CA THR A 607 25.96 -13.39 9.55
C THR A 607 25.62 -12.07 8.87
N VAL A 608 26.25 -10.97 9.31
CA VAL A 608 26.20 -9.66 8.65
C VAL A 608 27.58 -9.36 8.07
N ARG A 609 27.72 -9.23 6.74
CA ARG A 609 29.01 -9.08 6.08
C ARG A 609 29.01 -8.17 4.84
N LYS A 610 30.22 -7.86 4.39
CA LYS A 610 30.53 -7.15 3.14
C LYS A 610 31.60 -7.97 2.42
N SER A 611 31.33 -8.34 1.16
CA SER A 611 32.18 -9.32 0.44
C SER A 611 33.07 -8.75 -0.67
N ASN A 612 32.83 -7.51 -1.15
CA ASN A 612 33.79 -6.79 -1.99
C ASN A 612 33.65 -5.26 -1.80
N ASN A 613 34.22 -4.50 -2.72
CA ASN A 613 34.63 -3.12 -2.54
C ASN A 613 33.49 -2.09 -2.60
N HIS A 614 33.71 -1.00 -1.86
CA HIS A 614 32.97 0.26 -1.93
C HIS A 614 33.97 1.39 -2.22
N ASN A 615 33.64 2.30 -3.14
CA ASN A 615 34.47 3.47 -3.44
C ASN A 615 33.90 4.73 -2.76
N GLY A 616 34.62 5.29 -1.78
CA GLY A 616 34.41 6.66 -1.29
C GLY A 616 33.11 6.99 -0.55
N ILE A 617 32.55 6.06 0.26
CA ILE A 617 31.29 6.27 1.01
C ILE A 617 31.43 5.85 2.47
N THR A 618 30.72 6.54 3.38
CA THR A 618 30.49 6.10 4.76
C THR A 618 29.54 4.90 4.82
N SER A 619 30.04 3.76 5.31
CA SER A 619 29.26 2.52 5.47
C SER A 619 29.13 2.13 6.94
N MET A 620 27.94 1.72 7.36
CA MET A 620 27.64 1.36 8.75
C MET A 620 27.04 -0.05 8.82
N PHE A 621 27.69 -0.95 9.54
CA PHE A 621 27.32 -2.35 9.71
C PHE A 621 27.07 -2.64 11.18
N GLY A 622 25.87 -3.11 11.54
CA GLY A 622 25.52 -3.45 12.91
C GLY A 622 24.94 -4.86 13.03
N GLY A 623 25.18 -5.52 14.17
CA GLY A 623 24.52 -6.78 14.48
C GLY A 623 23.00 -6.68 14.47
N ILE A 624 22.43 -5.63 15.06
CA ILE A 624 20.99 -5.37 15.06
C ILE A 624 20.61 -4.32 14.01
N ALA A 625 21.26 -3.14 14.07
CA ALA A 625 20.89 -1.99 13.26
C ALA A 625 22.08 -1.39 12.49
N GLY A 626 21.93 -1.15 11.19
CA GLY A 626 22.98 -0.48 10.41
C GLY A 626 23.20 0.96 10.87
N MET A 627 22.15 1.78 10.82
CA MET A 627 22.19 3.20 11.17
C MET A 627 20.99 3.60 12.04
N VAL A 628 21.24 4.30 13.14
CA VAL A 628 20.19 4.91 13.98
C VAL A 628 20.39 6.42 13.99
N SER A 629 19.43 7.16 13.41
CA SER A 629 19.59 8.60 13.13
C SER A 629 18.48 9.50 13.68
N ALA A 630 17.55 8.97 14.47
CA ALA A 630 16.43 9.74 15.04
C ALA A 630 16.28 9.45 16.54
N ALA A 631 15.97 10.50 17.32
CA ALA A 631 15.92 10.43 18.78
C ALA A 631 14.86 9.48 19.34
N ASN A 632 13.80 9.23 18.57
CA ASN A 632 12.70 8.34 18.97
C ASN A 632 12.91 6.89 18.49
N VAL A 633 14.13 6.49 18.14
CA VAL A 633 14.46 5.10 17.84
C VAL A 633 15.02 4.44 19.10
N SER A 634 14.37 3.41 19.60
CA SER A 634 14.85 2.60 20.73
C SER A 634 15.13 1.15 20.32
N LEU A 635 16.27 0.63 20.78
CA LEU A 635 16.60 -0.79 20.77
C LEU A 635 16.62 -1.25 22.22
N GLU A 636 15.73 -2.17 22.57
CA GLU A 636 15.49 -2.64 23.95
C GLU A 636 15.61 -4.16 24.01
N ASN A 637 16.49 -4.67 24.87
CA ASN A 637 16.76 -6.12 25.04
C ASN A 637 17.11 -6.85 23.73
N CYS A 638 17.71 -6.16 22.76
CA CYS A 638 18.14 -6.76 21.50
C CYS A 638 19.51 -7.44 21.64
N GLU A 639 19.68 -8.59 20.99
CA GLU A 639 20.86 -9.44 21.15
C GLU A 639 21.46 -9.84 19.81
N ASN A 640 22.77 -9.62 19.65
CA ASN A 640 23.54 -10.14 18.52
C ASN A 640 24.45 -11.28 18.99
N GLY A 641 24.43 -12.41 18.29
CA GLY A 641 25.06 -13.64 18.75
C GLY A 641 24.26 -14.28 19.88
N SER A 642 24.81 -15.32 20.52
CA SER A 642 24.25 -15.85 21.76
C SER A 642 25.33 -16.23 22.76
N GLU A 643 25.00 -16.21 24.05
CA GLU A 643 25.91 -16.60 25.13
C GLU A 643 26.21 -18.11 25.17
N TYR A 644 25.39 -18.94 24.50
CA TYR A 644 25.37 -20.39 24.67
C TYR A 644 26.01 -21.20 23.53
N ASN A 645 26.35 -20.59 22.38
CA ASN A 645 26.98 -21.29 21.24
C ASN A 645 28.51 -21.07 21.23
N ASP A 646 29.24 -22.05 21.78
CA ASP A 646 30.69 -21.99 22.03
C ASP A 646 31.57 -22.48 20.85
N THR A 647 31.00 -22.76 19.67
CA THR A 647 31.72 -23.47 18.58
C THR A 647 31.65 -22.92 17.16
N ASP A 648 30.72 -22.03 16.79
CA ASP A 648 30.69 -21.35 15.47
C ASP A 648 30.02 -19.97 15.61
N GLY A 649 30.62 -19.11 16.45
CA GLY A 649 30.00 -17.87 16.92
C GLY A 649 29.71 -16.85 15.81
N VAL A 650 28.47 -16.36 15.81
CA VAL A 650 27.89 -15.30 14.97
C VAL A 650 28.89 -14.20 14.64
N VAL A 651 29.21 -14.07 13.35
CA VAL A 651 30.20 -13.14 12.83
C VAL A 651 29.50 -11.88 12.31
N ILE A 652 29.69 -10.75 13.00
CA ILE A 652 29.55 -9.45 12.38
C ILE A 652 30.86 -9.17 11.65
N SER A 653 30.84 -9.43 10.35
CA SER A 653 31.93 -9.21 9.40
C SER A 653 33.19 -10.03 9.67
N THR A 654 33.47 -10.95 8.76
CA THR A 654 34.82 -11.13 8.18
C THR A 654 34.81 -10.45 6.81
N VAL A 655 35.20 -9.18 6.79
CA VAL A 655 35.42 -8.41 5.56
C VAL A 655 36.72 -8.87 4.91
N GLU A 656 36.70 -9.50 3.74
CA GLU A 656 37.86 -9.55 2.83
C GLU A 656 37.69 -8.43 1.80
N THR A 657 38.36 -7.27 1.97
CA THR A 657 38.18 -6.16 1.01
C THR A 657 39.46 -5.43 0.58
N LYS A 658 39.27 -4.65 -0.49
CA LYS A 658 40.26 -3.96 -1.30
C LYS A 658 39.74 -2.55 -1.70
N SER A 659 39.66 -1.59 -0.76
CA SER A 659 39.02 -0.29 -0.98
C SER A 659 39.97 0.92 -1.14
N ASP A 660 39.63 1.77 -2.11
CA ASP A 660 40.10 3.13 -2.25
C ASP A 660 39.20 4.14 -1.48
N SER A 661 39.71 4.68 -0.36
CA SER A 661 39.21 5.88 0.33
C SER A 661 37.79 5.84 0.95
N SER A 662 37.35 4.69 1.48
CA SER A 662 36.09 4.60 2.25
C SER A 662 36.26 4.81 3.78
N THR A 663 35.16 5.08 4.47
CA THR A 663 35.07 5.15 5.94
C THR A 663 34.00 4.17 6.41
N GLU A 664 34.37 3.24 7.28
CA GLU A 664 33.51 2.11 7.62
C GLU A 664 33.44 1.86 9.12
N TYR A 665 32.21 1.73 9.61
CA TYR A 665 31.89 1.57 11.02
C TYR A 665 31.18 0.24 11.25
N TYR A 666 31.75 -0.57 12.15
CA TYR A 666 31.29 -1.91 12.48
C TYR A 666 30.90 -1.96 13.96
N GLY A 667 29.67 -2.36 14.28
CA GLY A 667 29.15 -2.35 15.64
C GLY A 667 28.46 -3.64 16.05
N GLY A 668 28.75 -4.13 17.26
CA GLY A 668 28.10 -5.30 17.83
C GLY A 668 26.56 -5.23 17.85
N ILE A 669 26.01 -4.04 18.10
CA ILE A 669 24.57 -3.76 18.06
C ILE A 669 24.25 -2.80 16.91
N VAL A 670 24.95 -1.66 16.84
CA VAL A 670 24.66 -0.59 15.87
C VAL A 670 25.90 -0.14 15.09
N GLY A 671 25.82 -0.09 13.76
CA GLY A 671 26.94 0.36 12.93
C GLY A 671 27.30 1.83 13.17
N GLY A 672 26.31 2.71 13.10
CA GLY A 672 26.47 4.12 13.48
C GLY A 672 25.22 4.72 14.10
N MET A 673 25.42 5.51 15.15
CA MET A 673 24.36 6.09 15.97
C MET A 673 24.60 7.59 16.17
N SER A 674 23.60 8.41 15.82
CA SER A 674 23.63 9.87 16.02
C SER A 674 22.53 10.42 16.92
N ALA A 675 21.56 9.57 17.26
CA ALA A 675 20.47 9.81 18.19
C ALA A 675 19.84 8.47 18.58
N GLY A 676 18.85 8.49 19.48
CA GLY A 676 18.11 7.30 19.92
C GLY A 676 18.67 6.71 21.21
N SER A 677 18.21 5.53 21.58
CA SER A 677 18.63 4.83 22.80
C SER A 677 18.88 3.34 22.57
N LEU A 678 19.98 2.84 23.14
CA LEU A 678 20.23 1.40 23.31
C LEU A 678 20.05 1.05 24.78
N ILE A 679 19.16 0.11 25.09
CA ILE A 679 18.81 -0.25 26.47
C ILE A 679 18.88 -1.77 26.61
N SER A 680 19.73 -2.25 27.52
CA SER A 680 19.89 -3.68 27.84
C SER A 680 20.20 -4.57 26.62
N CYS A 681 20.87 -4.03 25.60
CA CYS A 681 21.31 -4.80 24.43
C CYS A 681 22.59 -5.59 24.72
N SER A 682 22.72 -6.78 24.15
CA SER A 682 23.88 -7.67 24.35
C SER A 682 24.53 -8.09 23.03
N SER A 683 25.86 -7.98 22.94
CA SER A 683 26.63 -8.41 21.77
C SER A 683 27.63 -9.50 22.12
N PHE A 684 27.54 -10.62 21.41
CA PHE A 684 28.38 -11.81 21.51
C PHE A 684 29.04 -12.11 20.15
N GLY A 685 29.91 -13.13 20.10
CA GLY A 685 30.59 -13.55 18.86
C GLY A 685 31.76 -12.64 18.49
N SER A 686 31.85 -12.23 17.22
CA SER A 686 32.94 -11.38 16.72
C SER A 686 32.44 -10.18 15.92
N VAL A 687 33.17 -9.06 16.06
CA VAL A 687 33.09 -7.87 15.21
C VAL A 687 34.47 -7.69 14.57
N SER A 688 34.66 -8.07 13.31
CA SER A 688 35.99 -8.05 12.71
C SER A 688 36.10 -7.40 11.33
N THR A 689 37.30 -7.02 10.93
CA THR A 689 37.62 -6.59 9.57
C THR A 689 38.95 -7.21 9.13
N LEU A 690 39.05 -7.59 7.84
CA LEU A 690 40.27 -8.13 7.21
C LEU A 690 40.51 -7.42 5.87
N SER A 691 40.61 -6.09 5.88
CA SER A 691 41.06 -5.37 4.70
C SER A 691 42.58 -5.52 4.52
N THR A 692 43.01 -5.61 3.26
CA THR A 692 44.43 -5.74 2.89
C THR A 692 45.02 -4.45 2.35
N GLU A 693 44.24 -3.36 2.31
CA GLU A 693 44.61 -2.11 1.63
C GLU A 693 44.83 -0.90 2.54
N THR A 694 45.69 -0.01 2.04
CA THR A 694 46.05 1.29 2.61
C THR A 694 45.11 2.39 2.09
N GLY A 695 44.80 3.38 2.92
CA GLY A 695 43.95 4.51 2.53
C GLY A 695 42.48 4.42 2.95
N ILE A 696 42.11 3.43 3.77
CA ILE A 696 40.76 3.24 4.32
C ILE A 696 40.73 3.70 5.80
N VAL A 697 39.55 4.12 6.27
CA VAL A 697 39.25 4.26 7.71
C VAL A 697 38.33 3.12 8.13
N GLU A 698 38.81 2.19 8.95
CA GLU A 698 38.02 1.06 9.47
C GLU A 698 37.94 1.12 10.99
N ILE A 699 36.72 1.18 11.54
CA ILE A 699 36.51 1.39 12.96
C ILE A 699 35.46 0.40 13.48
N ALA A 700 35.81 -0.35 14.51
CA ALA A 700 34.95 -1.37 15.10
C ALA A 700 34.71 -1.15 16.59
N GLY A 701 33.47 -1.38 17.03
CA GLY A 701 33.04 -1.27 18.42
C GLY A 701 32.18 -2.44 18.85
N GLY A 702 32.38 -2.93 20.07
CA GLY A 702 31.64 -4.09 20.59
C GLY A 702 30.14 -3.87 20.83
N VAL A 703 29.67 -2.61 20.83
CA VAL A 703 28.25 -2.21 20.81
C VAL A 703 27.97 -1.25 19.64
N ALA A 704 28.74 -0.17 19.51
CA ALA A 704 28.54 0.85 18.48
C ALA A 704 29.80 1.10 17.65
N GLY A 705 29.71 1.07 16.32
CA GLY A 705 30.84 1.40 15.45
C GLY A 705 31.19 2.89 15.51
N GLN A 706 30.23 3.76 15.20
CA GLN A 706 30.29 5.21 15.46
C GLN A 706 29.21 5.61 16.48
N PHE A 707 29.58 6.43 17.46
CA PHE A 707 28.65 7.08 18.38
C PHE A 707 28.84 8.61 18.32
N SER A 708 27.79 9.32 17.90
CA SER A 708 27.75 10.78 17.75
C SER A 708 26.56 11.43 18.48
N GLY A 709 25.66 10.64 19.08
CA GLY A 709 24.59 11.13 19.96
C GLY A 709 23.58 10.04 20.33
N GLY A 710 22.82 10.26 21.42
CA GLY A 710 21.85 9.32 21.99
C GLY A 710 22.24 8.84 23.39
N SER A 711 21.62 7.76 23.89
CA SER A 711 21.99 7.09 25.15
C SER A 711 22.33 5.60 24.97
N ILE A 712 23.17 5.06 25.86
CA ILE A 712 23.49 3.62 25.92
C ILE A 712 23.45 3.17 27.39
N GLU A 713 22.51 2.31 27.75
CA GLU A 713 22.18 1.99 29.14
C GLU A 713 22.08 0.47 29.34
N ASN A 714 22.72 -0.06 30.38
CA ASN A 714 22.71 -1.49 30.73
C ASN A 714 23.16 -2.47 29.61
N CYS A 715 23.86 -1.98 28.57
CA CYS A 715 24.27 -2.82 27.45
C CYS A 715 25.56 -3.61 27.76
N VAL A 716 25.67 -4.81 27.19
CA VAL A 716 26.77 -5.74 27.41
C VAL A 716 27.51 -6.01 26.11
N SER A 717 28.84 -5.96 26.14
CA SER A 717 29.69 -6.51 25.09
C SER A 717 30.50 -7.69 25.64
N LYS A 718 30.37 -8.85 24.99
CA LYS A 718 31.18 -10.06 25.22
C LYS A 718 31.89 -10.52 23.93
N CYS A 719 31.95 -9.66 22.91
CA CYS A 719 32.46 -10.03 21.59
C CYS A 719 33.98 -9.83 21.45
N THR A 720 34.60 -10.56 20.53
CA THR A 720 35.96 -10.24 20.06
C THR A 720 35.89 -9.12 19.02
N VAL A 721 36.59 -8.01 19.23
CA VAL A 721 36.64 -6.88 18.28
C VAL A 721 38.03 -6.82 17.64
N SER A 722 38.14 -7.05 16.33
CA SER A 722 39.44 -7.11 15.65
C SER A 722 39.45 -6.36 14.32
N VAL A 723 40.27 -5.31 14.23
CA VAL A 723 40.48 -4.55 13.00
C VAL A 723 41.88 -4.85 12.48
N ALA A 724 42.01 -5.25 11.21
CA ALA A 724 43.27 -5.66 10.61
C ALA A 724 44.22 -4.47 10.30
N ALA A 725 45.26 -4.76 9.52
CA ALA A 725 46.21 -3.81 8.96
C ALA A 725 46.37 -4.10 7.46
N PRO A 726 46.66 -3.09 6.61
CA PRO A 726 47.34 -1.84 6.97
C PRO A 726 46.54 -0.57 6.61
N HIS A 727 45.72 -0.06 7.53
CA HIS A 727 44.81 1.08 7.26
C HIS A 727 45.43 2.44 7.60
N THR A 728 44.90 3.52 7.01
CA THR A 728 45.31 4.91 7.33
C THR A 728 44.78 5.39 8.68
N THR A 729 43.64 4.84 9.12
CA THR A 729 43.14 5.00 10.49
C THR A 729 42.37 3.72 10.80
N CYS A 730 42.83 2.95 11.78
CA CYS A 730 42.05 1.87 12.37
C CYS A 730 41.69 2.23 13.81
N ALA A 731 40.55 1.76 14.33
CA ALA A 731 40.26 1.80 15.77
C ALA A 731 39.42 0.60 16.21
N ALA A 732 39.76 0.02 17.36
CA ALA A 732 39.05 -1.11 17.96
C ALA A 732 38.68 -0.78 19.41
N GLY A 733 37.39 -0.61 19.67
CA GLY A 733 36.86 -0.35 21.00
C GLY A 733 36.03 -1.53 21.51
N GLY A 734 36.24 -1.93 22.77
CA GLY A 734 35.40 -2.98 23.37
C GLY A 734 33.92 -2.59 23.49
N PHE A 735 33.58 -1.30 23.45
CA PHE A 735 32.19 -0.82 23.50
C PHE A 735 31.85 0.10 22.30
N ILE A 736 32.63 1.16 22.09
CA ILE A 736 32.45 2.15 21.01
C ILE A 736 33.72 2.22 20.15
N GLY A 737 33.59 2.10 18.83
CA GLY A 737 34.71 2.26 17.91
C GLY A 737 35.20 3.71 17.85
N LEU A 738 34.35 4.61 17.36
CA LEU A 738 34.59 6.06 17.31
C LEU A 738 33.58 6.82 18.17
N LEU A 739 34.08 7.69 19.05
CA LEU A 739 33.30 8.74 19.71
C LEU A 739 33.51 10.09 19.00
N ASP A 740 32.42 10.62 18.44
CA ASP A 740 32.39 11.89 17.69
C ASP A 740 32.04 13.09 18.59
N ASN A 741 32.53 14.28 18.22
CA ASN A 741 32.70 15.50 19.02
C ASN A 741 31.42 16.20 19.52
N THR A 742 30.26 15.55 19.47
CA THR A 742 28.97 16.10 19.95
C THR A 742 28.24 15.21 20.97
N ALA A 743 28.75 14.00 21.24
CA ALA A 743 28.13 13.06 22.17
C ALA A 743 28.65 13.20 23.60
N ALA A 744 27.76 13.48 24.56
CA ALA A 744 27.97 13.05 25.94
C ALA A 744 27.58 11.57 26.04
N ILE A 745 28.48 10.70 26.49
CA ILE A 745 28.12 9.32 26.80
C ILE A 745 27.41 9.31 28.17
N GLU A 746 26.10 9.52 28.17
CA GLU A 746 25.25 9.07 29.26
C GLU A 746 25.19 7.54 29.26
N THR A 747 26.28 6.93 29.72
CA THR A 747 26.32 5.51 30.05
C THR A 747 25.58 5.34 31.36
N GLY A 748 24.35 4.83 31.28
CA GLY A 748 23.62 4.42 32.47
C GLY A 748 24.45 3.41 33.27
N ALA A 749 24.35 3.46 34.59
CA ALA A 749 24.97 2.48 35.46
C ALA A 749 24.54 1.05 35.03
N GLY A 750 25.49 0.15 34.81
CA GLY A 750 25.23 -1.25 34.43
C GLY A 750 25.76 -1.71 33.07
N CYS A 751 26.40 -0.84 32.27
CA CYS A 751 27.07 -1.27 31.03
C CYS A 751 28.34 -2.08 31.32
N LYS A 752 28.55 -3.21 30.61
CA LYS A 752 29.66 -4.15 30.83
C LYS A 752 30.42 -4.46 29.56
N VAL A 753 31.73 -4.72 29.66
CA VAL A 753 32.57 -5.15 28.52
C VAL A 753 33.53 -6.25 28.91
N SER A 754 33.59 -7.31 28.09
CA SER A 754 34.51 -8.43 28.23
C SER A 754 34.87 -8.96 26.85
N GLY A 755 36.09 -9.49 26.68
CA GLY A 755 36.52 -10.07 25.41
C GLY A 755 37.96 -9.73 25.06
N THR A 756 38.28 -9.86 23.78
CA THR A 756 39.59 -9.52 23.20
C THR A 756 39.41 -8.46 22.13
N PHE A 757 40.22 -7.41 22.19
CA PHE A 757 40.14 -6.23 21.34
C PHE A 757 41.50 -5.98 20.70
N SER A 758 41.59 -5.84 19.38
CA SER A 758 42.86 -5.63 18.67
C SER A 758 42.72 -4.74 17.44
N CYS A 759 43.71 -3.88 17.21
CA CYS A 759 43.83 -3.07 16.00
C CYS A 759 45.22 -3.25 15.38
N GLY A 760 45.27 -3.53 14.08
CA GLY A 760 46.52 -3.73 13.35
C GLY A 760 47.36 -2.46 13.18
N CYS A 761 46.76 -1.27 13.32
CA CYS A 761 47.49 0.00 13.41
C CYS A 761 47.77 0.35 14.88
N ALA A 762 49.04 0.60 15.18
CA ALA A 762 49.55 0.76 16.54
C ALA A 762 49.25 2.15 17.14
N ALA A 763 47.99 2.40 17.54
CA ALA A 763 47.60 3.59 18.32
C ALA A 763 46.23 3.48 19.04
N ASN A 764 45.25 2.80 18.44
CA ASN A 764 43.82 3.03 18.73
C ASN A 764 43.07 1.75 19.16
N THR A 765 43.58 1.05 20.18
CA THR A 765 42.83 -0.03 20.85
C THR A 765 42.45 0.43 22.25
N GLY A 766 41.18 0.34 22.62
CA GLY A 766 40.68 0.79 23.92
C GLY A 766 39.60 -0.12 24.49
N LEU A 767 39.56 -0.25 25.82
CA LEU A 767 38.61 -1.11 26.53
C LEU A 767 37.16 -0.65 26.32
N MET A 768 36.91 0.66 26.47
CA MET A 768 35.59 1.24 26.23
C MET A 768 35.52 1.89 24.85
N VAL A 769 36.47 2.79 24.54
CA VAL A 769 36.45 3.57 23.29
C VAL A 769 37.75 3.41 22.52
N GLY A 770 37.65 3.00 21.24
CA GLY A 770 38.81 2.77 20.36
C GLY A 770 39.48 4.06 19.89
N LEU A 771 38.69 5.06 19.50
CA LEU A 771 39.13 6.41 19.11
C LEU A 771 38.13 7.46 19.59
N SER A 772 38.65 8.59 20.07
CA SER A 772 37.90 9.79 20.44
C SER A 772 38.46 10.98 19.67
N ASP A 773 37.61 11.69 18.91
CA ASP A 773 38.02 12.91 18.22
C ASP A 773 38.16 14.12 19.17
N ASN A 774 37.93 13.92 20.48
CA ASN A 774 38.01 14.95 21.51
C ASN A 774 39.28 14.83 22.37
N SER A 775 39.90 15.97 22.65
CA SER A 775 41.02 16.13 23.60
C SER A 775 40.55 16.53 25.01
N ALA A 776 39.27 16.86 25.18
CA ALA A 776 38.62 17.08 26.47
C ALA A 776 37.84 15.83 26.90
N ALA A 777 38.05 15.41 28.15
CA ALA A 777 37.52 14.17 28.73
C ALA A 777 36.01 14.00 28.50
N ALA A 778 35.64 13.00 27.69
CA ALA A 778 34.29 12.47 27.71
C ALA A 778 33.99 11.91 29.11
N THR A 779 32.97 12.49 29.73
CA THR A 779 32.68 12.29 31.14
C THR A 779 31.84 11.03 31.31
N PHE A 780 32.49 9.86 31.39
CA PHE A 780 31.86 8.72 32.06
C PHE A 780 31.40 9.22 33.43
N GLY A 781 30.10 9.10 33.71
CA GLY A 781 29.48 9.75 34.87
C GLY A 781 30.21 9.44 36.18
N ALA A 782 30.25 10.40 37.10
CA ALA A 782 30.99 10.32 38.37
C ALA A 782 30.51 9.22 39.36
N ALA A 783 29.70 8.27 38.88
CA ALA A 783 29.16 7.12 39.58
C ALA A 783 29.87 5.80 39.19
N LEU A 784 31.12 5.85 38.70
CA LEU A 784 32.01 4.69 38.76
C LEU A 784 32.26 4.35 40.24
N ALA A 785 31.44 3.45 40.78
CA ALA A 785 31.78 2.64 41.94
C ALA A 785 33.18 2.02 41.73
N PRO A 786 33.97 1.76 42.79
CA PRO A 786 35.37 1.36 42.66
C PRO A 786 35.51 0.16 41.70
N VAL A 787 36.06 0.44 40.52
CA VAL A 787 36.03 -0.46 39.37
C VAL A 787 36.79 -1.72 39.72
N THR A 788 36.04 -2.81 39.88
CA THR A 788 36.58 -4.11 40.27
C THR A 788 37.01 -4.82 39.00
N ILE A 789 38.19 -4.45 38.48
CA ILE A 789 38.87 -5.24 37.45
C ILE A 789 39.16 -6.62 38.04
N GLY A 790 38.39 -7.62 37.60
CA GLY A 790 38.43 -8.98 38.14
C GLY A 790 39.71 -9.71 37.79
N ALA A 791 40.80 -9.43 38.50
CA ALA A 791 42.10 -10.14 38.46
C ALA A 791 42.67 -10.40 37.04
N SER A 792 42.34 -9.57 36.05
CA SER A 792 42.77 -9.73 34.66
C SER A 792 44.02 -8.90 34.36
N GLN A 793 45.08 -9.54 33.88
CA GLN A 793 46.31 -8.87 33.45
C GLN A 793 46.12 -8.17 32.11
N LEU A 794 46.48 -6.89 32.03
CA LEU A 794 46.49 -6.13 30.77
C LEU A 794 47.90 -6.24 30.17
N ASN A 795 48.08 -7.15 29.20
CA ASN A 795 49.39 -7.53 28.63
C ASN A 795 50.46 -7.89 29.68
N GLY A 796 50.06 -8.59 30.75
CA GLY A 796 50.95 -9.00 31.85
C GLY A 796 51.16 -7.96 32.96
N ASN A 797 50.69 -6.72 32.78
CA ASN A 797 50.87 -5.64 33.75
C ASN A 797 49.62 -5.43 34.62
N ALA A 798 49.84 -4.92 35.85
CA ALA A 798 48.79 -4.44 36.72
C ALA A 798 48.36 -3.02 36.32
N ILE A 799 47.06 -2.75 36.34
CA ILE A 799 46.53 -1.39 36.12
C ILE A 799 46.68 -0.60 37.42
N ASP A 800 47.27 0.59 37.35
CA ASP A 800 47.27 1.58 38.43
C ASP A 800 46.56 2.87 38.00
N SER A 801 46.40 3.79 38.96
CA SER A 801 45.75 5.09 38.73
C SER A 801 46.50 6.03 37.77
N SER A 802 47.74 5.72 37.37
CA SER A 802 48.52 6.55 36.45
C SER A 802 48.29 6.19 34.98
N ASN A 803 47.98 4.92 34.69
CA ASN A 803 47.74 4.41 33.33
C ASN A 803 46.25 4.10 33.03
N TYR A 804 45.37 4.30 34.01
CA TYR A 804 43.94 3.96 33.95
C TYR A 804 43.22 4.60 32.74
N ASN A 805 43.38 5.91 32.53
CA ASN A 805 42.70 6.63 31.45
C ASN A 805 43.18 6.20 30.04
N SER A 806 44.45 5.82 29.88
CA SER A 806 45.03 5.41 28.59
C SER A 806 44.62 4.00 28.13
N TYR A 807 43.96 3.20 28.98
CA TYR A 807 43.41 1.90 28.58
C TYR A 807 41.89 1.93 28.37
N ILE A 808 41.18 2.87 29.02
CA ILE A 808 39.76 3.13 28.74
C ILE A 808 39.58 3.84 27.39
N TRP A 809 40.50 4.76 27.09
CA TRP A 809 40.53 5.58 25.88
C TRP A 809 41.72 5.20 24.98
N GLY A 810 41.46 4.66 23.79
CA GLY A 810 42.48 4.53 22.75
C GLY A 810 42.98 5.90 22.30
N GLY A 811 44.30 6.03 22.10
CA GLY A 811 44.97 7.31 21.84
C GLY A 811 46.30 7.51 22.59
N GLY A 812 46.63 6.64 23.54
CA GLY A 812 47.97 6.54 24.13
C GLY A 812 48.78 5.40 23.51
N ALA A 813 50.07 5.62 23.23
CA ALA A 813 50.95 4.56 22.73
C ALA A 813 51.12 3.45 23.79
N GLY A 814 50.48 2.29 23.59
CA GLY A 814 50.45 1.25 24.63
C GLY A 814 50.12 -0.19 24.24
N ALA A 815 49.17 -0.45 23.31
CA ALA A 815 48.73 -1.83 23.05
C ALA A 815 48.16 -2.05 21.63
N ASN A 816 48.63 -3.09 20.95
CA ASN A 816 48.03 -3.61 19.71
C ASN A 816 46.89 -4.61 19.98
N SER A 817 46.78 -5.10 21.23
CA SER A 817 45.74 -6.01 21.69
C SER A 817 45.50 -5.82 23.19
N ILE A 818 44.24 -5.96 23.61
CA ILE A 818 43.75 -5.89 24.99
C ILE A 818 42.78 -7.04 25.21
N THR A 819 43.02 -7.87 26.24
CA THR A 819 42.03 -8.82 26.77
C THR A 819 41.68 -8.38 28.19
N ALA A 820 40.40 -8.20 28.50
CA ALA A 820 39.96 -7.64 29.78
C ALA A 820 38.51 -8.01 30.13
N VAL A 821 38.15 -7.82 31.40
CA VAL A 821 36.78 -7.92 31.93
C VAL A 821 36.48 -6.68 32.77
N PHE A 822 35.34 -6.04 32.48
CA PHE A 822 34.81 -4.85 33.14
C PHE A 822 33.32 -5.09 33.46
N GLU A 823 32.95 -4.96 34.73
CA GLU A 823 31.63 -5.28 35.29
C GLU A 823 30.92 -4.09 35.94
#